data_AF-S5XYL3-F1
#
_entry.id   AF-S5XYL3-F1
#
_cell.length_a   1.000
_cell.length_b   1.000
_cell.length_c   1.000
_cell.angle_alpha   90.00
_cell.angle_beta   90.00
_cell.angle_gamma   90.00
#
_symmetry.space_group_name_H-M   'P 1'
#
loop_
_entity.id
_entity.type
_entity.pdbx_description
1 polymer ?
#
loop_
_entity_poly.entity_id
_entity_poly.type
_entity_poly.pdbx_seq_one_letter_code
_entity_poly.pdbx_strand_id
1 'polypeptide(L)'
;MIKITLHALALLLFGLGAAAQAQAQALDLPPHQSLETRHICATQPIYKAPAGAPSRELAAGETVVLRDVTFGPDGAAWFSLDYATGKGRERALGYLPINQVRHFCPPGASHPNGAPIQSYLAPPNTCHLVAGYAESLQGLADLRASLPGFAPSASAYRLRAGGYALVLGLLSTGASERALRLSDQLPKGSACVSGADFSEVLVPAGAGFAPADHAGVPDAAALLAEARQASKADGMKQACDLGLGAACTEFAKTIYDAPDGEGRGPAVVTRYALLGCMAEDLEGCKLAINRQDNTLELAREQVLSGHAPARDQVTTELAKQLCDARDPVGCILQARGTAPDRSPTLVEAASNFAANLTACQQGIGWICESLQDGFAAVTSARDDGPTPDERFAVAGIEAGICTQGPLAPNQRSCAPAYYLYRDFLTYGDPKSRGATRIAQASAFLTSGCAAGDPEACATLSKLPAFWPVAERQAAAARAIALCDGQENKDSICESLGAALDPSVAEARPALRARYDAMAQSCRAPEGGSYQDCIQALHLYADLKAPDGLDTVEAMLKEACSPANLKGCGALAQIYGPDNLETQATSIPARNDTDAYLSALRMGCPTGRDAAEDGNTCARLADAVAGSGDPEAALQVRAQACEALISSGTTEDGWACYDAAKLALSQEQRLPEALRWAEFACDGADASVAPYGCKLAGNILSAGLGQPADPARALAAYQRGCFHHRVHTTDGEACLNYGRMLIDTVRRGEEPAEPLAFAHREDGEEPTPPLILSEASRAFDMGCMDKIAQACTANKQLLEDWSTGDLPFDPATCQVRTATGEITSEKPCRSFIFYQAAPDMQEAREQIGLNVYVWPDGDRSVTYLRDGIWRLNEVRTDNPVSDAQSRCWLNPISTRRFCVTMGGN
;
A
#
# COMPACT_ATOMS: atom_id res chain seq x y z
N MET A 1 -68.17 34.91 -31.26
CA MET A 1 -67.08 33.98 -30.85
C MET A 1 -65.78 34.59 -31.32
N ILE A 2 -64.82 34.84 -30.41
CA ILE A 2 -63.38 35.15 -30.59
C ILE A 2 -63.00 36.01 -29.36
N LYS A 3 -62.64 35.34 -28.26
CA LYS A 3 -62.06 35.97 -27.05
C LYS A 3 -61.20 35.00 -26.22
N ILE A 4 -60.69 33.91 -26.81
CA ILE A 4 -60.03 32.81 -26.06
C ILE A 4 -58.59 32.50 -26.57
N THR A 5 -57.94 33.41 -27.31
CA THR A 5 -56.61 33.11 -27.91
C THR A 5 -55.42 33.91 -27.37
N LEU A 6 -55.61 34.90 -26.48
CA LEU A 6 -54.47 35.66 -25.94
C LEU A 6 -53.86 35.09 -24.64
N HIS A 7 -54.60 34.33 -23.83
CA HIS A 7 -54.05 33.79 -22.58
C HIS A 7 -53.17 32.54 -22.80
N ALA A 8 -53.41 31.77 -23.87
CA ALA A 8 -52.59 30.59 -24.19
C ALA A 8 -51.22 30.95 -24.79
N LEU A 9 -51.11 32.08 -25.51
CA LEU A 9 -49.83 32.51 -26.08
C LEU A 9 -48.89 33.11 -25.02
N ALA A 10 -49.43 33.79 -24.00
CA ALA A 10 -48.65 34.31 -22.88
C ALA A 10 -48.09 33.17 -22.01
N LEU A 11 -48.86 32.12 -21.74
CA LEU A 11 -48.41 30.96 -20.96
C LEU A 11 -47.33 30.11 -21.68
N LEU A 12 -47.33 30.08 -23.01
CA LEU A 12 -46.28 29.42 -23.81
C LEU A 12 -44.97 30.23 -23.90
N LEU A 13 -45.05 31.56 -23.83
CA LEU A 13 -43.87 32.44 -23.80
C LEU A 13 -43.18 32.50 -22.42
N PHE A 14 -43.92 32.36 -21.32
CA PHE A 14 -43.34 32.25 -19.97
C PHE A 14 -42.72 30.86 -19.70
N GLY A 15 -43.25 29.78 -20.30
CA GLY A 15 -42.70 28.42 -20.14
C GLY A 15 -41.38 28.16 -20.88
N LEU A 16 -41.08 28.91 -21.94
CA LEU A 16 -39.84 28.78 -22.71
C LEU A 16 -38.66 29.58 -22.12
N GLY A 17 -38.93 30.61 -21.30
CA GLY A 17 -37.88 31.42 -20.65
C GLY A 17 -37.09 30.67 -19.58
N ALA A 18 -37.77 29.86 -18.75
CA ALA A 18 -37.14 29.10 -17.68
C ALA A 18 -36.26 27.94 -18.19
N ALA A 19 -36.67 27.28 -19.28
CA ALA A 19 -35.89 26.21 -19.90
C ALA A 19 -34.66 26.74 -20.68
N ALA A 20 -34.78 27.92 -21.30
CA ALA A 20 -33.68 28.58 -21.99
C ALA A 20 -32.63 29.17 -21.04
N GLN A 21 -33.04 29.67 -19.86
CA GLN A 21 -32.10 30.13 -18.82
C GLN A 21 -31.32 28.98 -18.18
N ALA A 22 -31.96 27.82 -17.95
CA ALA A 22 -31.28 26.63 -17.41
C ALA A 22 -30.24 26.04 -18.38
N GLN A 23 -30.48 26.10 -19.70
CA GLN A 23 -29.51 25.66 -20.71
C GLN A 23 -28.38 26.67 -20.96
N ALA A 24 -28.62 27.97 -20.77
CA ALA A 24 -27.60 29.01 -20.96
C ALA A 24 -26.56 29.06 -19.83
N GLN A 25 -26.85 28.55 -18.62
CA GLN A 25 -25.95 28.61 -17.46
C GLN A 25 -25.03 27.40 -17.27
N ALA A 26 -25.26 26.29 -17.99
CA ALA A 26 -24.34 25.14 -18.02
C ALA A 26 -23.05 25.41 -18.84
N LEU A 27 -22.92 26.59 -19.46
CA LEU A 27 -21.83 26.99 -20.36
C LEU A 27 -20.56 27.56 -19.67
N ASP A 28 -20.54 27.68 -18.34
CA ASP A 28 -19.50 28.45 -17.61
C ASP A 28 -18.51 27.59 -16.78
N LEU A 29 -18.56 26.26 -16.90
CA LEU A 29 -17.59 25.41 -16.19
C LEU A 29 -16.33 25.18 -17.03
N PRO A 30 -15.13 25.45 -16.49
CA PRO A 30 -13.90 25.02 -17.14
C PRO A 30 -13.87 23.48 -17.22
N PRO A 31 -13.21 22.90 -18.24
CA PRO A 31 -13.06 21.46 -18.35
C PRO A 31 -12.36 20.91 -17.10
N HIS A 32 -12.82 19.76 -16.61
CA HIS A 32 -12.21 19.09 -15.47
C HIS A 32 -10.74 18.77 -15.77
N GLN A 33 -9.86 19.15 -14.85
CA GLN A 33 -8.43 18.86 -14.92
C GLN A 33 -8.15 17.58 -14.15
N SER A 34 -7.90 16.50 -14.89
CA SER A 34 -7.51 15.21 -14.32
C SER A 34 -6.18 15.30 -13.55
N LEU A 35 -5.83 14.26 -12.80
CA LEU A 35 -4.60 14.22 -11.99
C LEU A 35 -3.32 14.41 -12.82
N GLU A 36 -3.33 13.99 -14.09
CA GLU A 36 -2.23 14.21 -15.03
C GLU A 36 -2.14 15.65 -15.54
N THR A 37 -3.23 16.42 -15.51
CA THR A 37 -3.24 17.78 -16.07
C THR A 37 -2.59 18.75 -15.09
N ARG A 38 -1.56 19.45 -15.54
CA ARG A 38 -0.80 20.42 -14.74
C ARG A 38 -0.64 21.74 -15.48
N HIS A 39 -0.31 22.80 -14.73
CA HIS A 39 -0.16 24.14 -15.25
C HIS A 39 1.20 24.77 -14.87
N ILE A 40 1.69 25.60 -15.78
CA ILE A 40 2.88 26.41 -15.62
C ILE A 40 2.49 27.77 -15.05
N CYS A 41 2.96 28.12 -13.85
CA CYS A 41 2.43 29.29 -13.14
C CYS A 41 3.24 30.57 -13.31
N ALA A 42 4.47 30.43 -13.79
CA ALA A 42 5.30 31.53 -14.24
C ALA A 42 6.06 31.05 -15.48
N THR A 43 6.37 31.98 -16.38
CA THR A 43 7.16 31.66 -17.58
C THR A 43 8.48 31.02 -17.18
N GLN A 44 8.77 29.83 -17.69
CA GLN A 44 9.95 29.06 -17.32
C GLN A 44 10.42 28.12 -18.44
N PRO A 45 11.72 27.79 -18.51
CA PRO A 45 12.24 26.86 -19.50
C PRO A 45 11.84 25.42 -19.17
N ILE A 46 11.30 24.69 -20.15
CA ILE A 46 11.20 23.22 -20.10
C ILE A 46 12.46 22.60 -20.70
N TYR A 47 12.95 21.54 -20.08
CA TYR A 47 14.24 20.93 -20.41
C TYR A 47 14.07 19.67 -21.26
N LYS A 48 15.05 19.36 -22.12
CA LYS A 48 15.03 18.13 -22.95
C LYS A 48 15.35 16.86 -22.16
N ALA A 49 16.04 17.03 -21.03
CA ALA A 49 16.39 15.99 -20.06
C ALA A 49 16.46 16.66 -18.68
N PRO A 50 16.30 15.92 -17.57
CA PRO A 50 16.51 16.44 -16.22
C PRO A 50 17.87 17.15 -16.09
N ALA A 51 17.86 18.38 -15.57
CA ALA A 51 19.04 19.26 -15.47
C ALA A 51 19.82 19.49 -16.80
N GLY A 52 19.17 19.27 -17.95
CA GLY A 52 19.78 19.37 -19.27
C GLY A 52 19.72 20.78 -19.89
N ALA A 53 19.82 20.84 -21.21
CA ALA A 53 19.62 22.08 -21.96
C ALA A 53 18.11 22.43 -22.05
N PRO A 54 17.75 23.73 -22.00
CA PRO A 54 16.38 24.16 -22.23
C PRO A 54 15.96 23.81 -23.67
N SER A 55 14.75 23.30 -23.80
CA SER A 55 14.11 23.00 -25.08
C SER A 55 13.34 24.21 -25.59
N ARG A 56 12.51 24.80 -24.73
CA ARG A 56 11.61 25.92 -25.01
C ARG A 56 11.28 26.64 -23.71
N GLU A 57 10.86 27.89 -23.79
CA GLU A 57 10.11 28.52 -22.70
C GLU A 57 8.62 28.13 -22.79
N LEU A 58 8.05 27.78 -21.64
CA LEU A 58 6.60 27.63 -21.49
C LEU A 58 6.07 28.91 -20.85
N ALA A 59 5.03 29.49 -21.44
CA ALA A 59 4.37 30.67 -20.88
C ALA A 59 3.54 30.32 -19.64
N ALA A 60 3.32 31.32 -18.78
CA ALA A 60 2.36 31.19 -17.68
C ALA A 60 0.95 30.86 -18.20
N GLY A 61 0.27 29.93 -17.53
CA GLY A 61 -1.04 29.39 -17.90
C GLY A 61 -0.99 28.19 -18.86
N GLU A 62 0.16 27.87 -19.46
CA GLU A 62 0.27 26.71 -20.36
C GLU A 62 -0.03 25.39 -19.62
N THR A 63 -0.84 24.55 -20.26
CA THR A 63 -1.19 23.21 -19.78
C THR A 63 -0.19 22.17 -20.27
N VAL A 64 0.31 21.37 -19.33
CA VAL A 64 1.21 20.24 -19.56
C VAL A 64 0.59 18.97 -18.97
N VAL A 65 0.94 17.81 -19.52
CA VAL A 65 0.39 16.52 -19.10
C VAL A 65 1.48 15.68 -18.46
N LEU A 66 1.30 15.32 -17.19
CA LEU A 66 2.17 14.43 -16.45
C LEU A 66 2.21 13.05 -17.11
N ARG A 67 3.43 12.58 -17.38
CA ARG A 67 3.68 11.23 -17.86
C ARG A 67 4.36 10.38 -16.81
N ASP A 68 5.30 10.95 -16.07
CA ASP A 68 6.17 10.22 -15.15
C ASP A 68 6.88 11.16 -14.17
N VAL A 69 7.56 10.59 -13.18
CA VAL A 69 8.53 11.27 -12.31
C VAL A 69 9.87 10.55 -12.39
N THR A 70 10.96 11.31 -12.47
CA THR A 70 12.32 10.77 -12.53
C THR A 70 13.27 11.65 -11.74
N PHE A 71 14.54 11.28 -11.68
CA PHE A 71 15.58 12.05 -11.05
C PHE A 71 16.62 12.52 -12.07
N GLY A 72 17.17 13.70 -11.83
CA GLY A 72 18.27 14.22 -12.61
C GLY A 72 19.64 13.87 -12.02
N PRO A 73 20.72 14.14 -12.78
CA PRO A 73 22.08 13.97 -12.28
C PRO A 73 22.42 14.92 -11.13
N ASP A 74 21.59 15.94 -10.89
CA ASP A 74 21.63 16.86 -9.76
C ASP A 74 21.01 16.27 -8.48
N GLY A 75 20.41 15.08 -8.55
CA GLY A 75 19.72 14.43 -7.44
C GLY A 75 18.34 15.02 -7.14
N ALA A 76 17.88 16.00 -7.92
CA ALA A 76 16.55 16.56 -7.78
C ALA A 76 15.52 15.69 -8.50
N ALA A 77 14.27 15.74 -8.03
CA ALA A 77 13.15 15.06 -8.66
C ALA A 77 12.48 15.95 -9.70
N TRP A 78 12.17 15.36 -10.85
CA TRP A 78 11.65 16.04 -12.04
C TRP A 78 10.39 15.34 -12.54
N PHE A 79 9.38 16.12 -12.92
CA PHE A 79 8.28 15.59 -13.73
C PHE A 79 8.72 15.44 -15.18
N SER A 80 8.34 14.31 -15.77
CA SER A 80 8.31 14.09 -17.21
C SER A 80 6.94 14.51 -17.73
N LEU A 81 6.93 15.49 -18.63
CA LEU A 81 5.74 16.23 -19.04
C LEU A 81 5.61 16.25 -20.56
N ASP A 82 4.40 15.97 -21.03
CA ASP A 82 4.00 16.16 -22.41
C ASP A 82 3.46 17.59 -22.60
N TYR A 83 4.14 18.38 -23.43
CA TYR A 83 3.84 19.79 -23.68
C TYR A 83 3.65 20.08 -25.18
N ALA A 84 2.85 21.09 -25.50
CA ALA A 84 2.65 21.53 -26.87
C ALA A 84 3.88 22.30 -27.38
N THR A 85 4.43 21.93 -28.54
CA THR A 85 5.67 22.57 -29.06
C THR A 85 5.43 23.98 -29.59
N GLY A 86 4.16 24.36 -29.81
CA GLY A 86 3.76 25.61 -30.46
C GLY A 86 3.73 25.51 -31.99
N LYS A 87 4.09 24.35 -32.57
CA LYS A 87 3.99 24.07 -34.01
C LYS A 87 2.73 23.24 -34.30
N GLY A 88 1.56 23.88 -34.17
CA GLY A 88 0.28 23.23 -34.39
C GLY A 88 -0.05 22.20 -33.31
N ARG A 89 -0.38 20.96 -33.71
CA ARG A 89 -0.77 19.86 -32.79
C ARG A 89 0.41 19.01 -32.31
N GLU A 90 1.64 19.36 -32.69
CA GLU A 90 2.83 18.64 -32.27
C GLU A 90 3.03 18.76 -30.75
N ARG A 91 3.31 17.62 -30.13
CA ARG A 91 3.62 17.52 -28.70
C ARG A 91 4.97 16.86 -28.49
N ALA A 92 5.67 17.26 -27.45
CA ALA A 92 6.98 16.75 -27.10
C ALA A 92 7.05 16.40 -25.62
N LEU A 93 7.96 15.48 -25.28
CA LEU A 93 8.32 15.19 -23.89
C LEU A 93 9.38 16.18 -23.43
N GLY A 94 9.22 16.71 -22.23
CA GLY A 94 10.21 17.56 -21.58
C GLY A 94 10.12 17.44 -20.06
N TYR A 95 11.04 18.10 -19.37
CA TYR A 95 11.25 17.91 -17.93
C TYR A 95 11.21 19.23 -17.18
N LEU A 96 10.55 19.23 -16.03
CA LEU A 96 10.53 20.34 -15.08
C LEU A 96 10.68 19.84 -13.64
N PRO A 97 11.33 20.59 -12.74
CA PRO A 97 11.40 20.24 -11.33
C PRO A 97 9.99 20.14 -10.72
N ILE A 98 9.78 19.16 -9.83
CA ILE A 98 8.47 18.94 -9.20
C ILE A 98 7.92 20.22 -8.55
N ASN A 99 8.80 21.02 -7.94
CA ASN A 99 8.42 22.21 -7.19
C ASN A 99 8.03 23.43 -8.06
N GLN A 100 8.11 23.32 -9.39
CA GLN A 100 7.79 24.35 -10.38
C GLN A 100 6.50 24.10 -11.17
N VAL A 101 5.84 22.97 -10.95
CA VAL A 101 4.66 22.51 -11.71
C VAL A 101 3.54 22.25 -10.72
N ARG A 102 2.36 22.77 -11.02
CA ARG A 102 1.20 22.73 -10.11
C ARG A 102 -0.01 22.15 -10.81
N HIS A 103 -1.01 21.67 -10.07
CA HIS A 103 -2.34 21.44 -10.63
C HIS A 103 -2.98 22.79 -10.95
N PHE A 104 -2.99 23.69 -9.98
CA PHE A 104 -3.61 25.00 -10.08
C PHE A 104 -2.58 26.10 -9.86
N CYS A 105 -2.57 27.08 -10.76
CA CYS A 105 -1.72 28.23 -10.56
C CYS A 105 -2.33 29.19 -9.56
N PRO A 106 -1.51 29.75 -8.63
CA PRO A 106 -2.01 30.78 -7.74
C PRO A 106 -2.55 31.93 -8.58
N PRO A 107 -3.71 32.49 -8.22
CA PRO A 107 -4.28 33.63 -8.91
C PRO A 107 -3.24 34.75 -8.93
N GLY A 108 -2.94 35.29 -10.11
CA GLY A 108 -1.96 36.36 -10.26
C GLY A 108 -2.38 37.55 -9.40
N ALA A 109 -1.46 38.10 -8.61
CA ALA A 109 -1.67 39.21 -7.67
C ALA A 109 -2.00 40.57 -8.34
N SER A 110 -2.81 40.58 -9.39
CA SER A 110 -3.15 41.78 -10.16
C SER A 110 -4.58 41.70 -10.67
N HIS A 111 -5.53 42.12 -9.83
CA HIS A 111 -6.76 42.71 -10.33
C HIS A 111 -6.50 44.19 -10.63
N PRO A 112 -6.59 44.62 -11.90
CA PRO A 112 -6.56 46.03 -12.23
C PRO A 112 -7.84 46.66 -11.68
N ASN A 113 -7.66 47.57 -10.71
CA ASN A 113 -8.67 48.18 -9.84
C ASN A 113 -8.94 47.34 -8.59
N GLY A 114 -8.45 47.80 -7.44
CA GLY A 114 -8.60 47.17 -6.12
C GLY A 114 -10.02 47.13 -5.57
N ALA A 115 -10.99 46.66 -6.35
CA ALA A 115 -12.28 46.22 -5.88
C ALA A 115 -12.19 44.73 -5.55
N PRO A 116 -12.58 44.30 -4.33
CA PRO A 116 -12.70 42.88 -4.03
C PRO A 116 -13.80 42.31 -4.93
N ILE A 117 -13.45 41.42 -5.86
CA ILE A 117 -14.48 40.66 -6.55
C ILE A 117 -15.01 39.66 -5.53
N GLN A 118 -16.10 40.03 -4.85
CA GLN A 118 -16.94 39.10 -4.09
C GLN A 118 -17.63 38.16 -5.10
N SER A 119 -16.88 37.20 -5.64
CA SER A 119 -17.43 36.12 -6.44
C SER A 119 -17.30 34.83 -5.64
N TYR A 120 -18.43 34.20 -5.32
CA TYR A 120 -18.50 32.90 -4.65
C TYR A 120 -18.20 31.77 -5.64
N LEU A 121 -17.04 31.86 -6.30
CA LEU A 121 -16.60 30.88 -7.27
C LEU A 121 -16.28 29.57 -6.56
N ALA A 122 -16.75 28.47 -7.14
CA ALA A 122 -16.35 27.14 -6.70
C ALA A 122 -14.82 27.00 -6.83
N PRO A 123 -14.13 26.34 -5.89
CA PRO A 123 -12.71 26.04 -6.00
C PRO A 123 -12.38 25.29 -7.30
N PRO A 124 -11.12 25.34 -7.79
CA PRO A 124 -10.73 24.65 -9.02
C PRO A 124 -11.17 23.17 -9.04
N ASN A 125 -11.59 22.68 -10.21
CA ASN A 125 -12.16 21.34 -10.42
C ASN A 125 -13.43 21.00 -9.61
N THR A 126 -14.05 21.97 -8.96
CA THR A 126 -15.33 21.78 -8.28
C THR A 126 -16.40 22.68 -8.87
N CYS A 127 -17.66 22.41 -8.54
CA CYS A 127 -18.79 23.26 -8.90
C CYS A 127 -19.83 23.29 -7.78
N HIS A 128 -20.68 24.31 -7.81
CA HIS A 128 -21.88 24.36 -6.98
C HIS A 128 -22.96 23.48 -7.58
N LEU A 129 -23.41 22.47 -6.83
CA LEU A 129 -24.59 21.68 -7.18
C LEU A 129 -25.84 22.49 -6.82
N VAL A 130 -26.43 23.15 -7.80
CA VAL A 130 -27.66 23.93 -7.67
C VAL A 130 -28.86 23.01 -7.84
N ALA A 131 -29.71 22.93 -6.82
CA ALA A 131 -30.98 22.20 -6.87
C ALA A 131 -32.02 22.91 -7.74
N GLY A 132 -32.00 24.25 -7.72
CA GLY A 132 -32.93 25.08 -8.45
C GLY A 132 -32.84 26.56 -8.07
N TYR A 133 -33.63 27.37 -8.77
CA TYR A 133 -33.69 28.81 -8.62
C TYR A 133 -35.07 29.25 -8.15
N ALA A 134 -35.14 30.33 -7.37
CA ALA A 134 -36.37 30.90 -6.85
C ALA A 134 -36.38 32.42 -7.01
N GLU A 135 -37.54 33.00 -7.35
CA GLU A 135 -37.69 34.47 -7.45
C GLU A 135 -37.82 35.14 -6.07
N SER A 136 -38.13 34.37 -5.02
CA SER A 136 -38.36 34.86 -3.66
C SER A 136 -37.72 33.97 -2.58
N LEU A 137 -37.48 34.54 -1.40
CA LEU A 137 -36.96 33.80 -0.24
C LEU A 137 -37.91 32.69 0.23
N GLN A 138 -39.23 32.91 0.12
CA GLN A 138 -40.21 31.87 0.45
C GLN A 138 -40.10 30.68 -0.51
N GLY A 139 -40.01 30.92 -1.81
CA GLY A 139 -39.82 29.84 -2.79
C GLY A 139 -38.51 29.08 -2.58
N LEU A 140 -37.46 29.76 -2.12
CA LEU A 140 -36.19 29.13 -1.75
C LEU A 140 -36.32 28.25 -0.50
N ALA A 141 -37.08 28.69 0.51
CA ALA A 141 -37.38 27.92 1.70
C ALA A 141 -38.22 26.66 1.39
N ASP A 142 -39.23 26.79 0.51
CA ASP A 142 -40.05 25.67 0.07
C ASP A 142 -39.21 24.62 -0.69
N LEU A 143 -38.29 25.07 -1.55
CA LEU A 143 -37.35 24.20 -2.25
C LEU A 143 -36.43 23.46 -1.25
N ARG A 144 -35.86 24.16 -0.26
CA ARG A 144 -35.05 23.54 0.79
C ARG A 144 -35.84 22.49 1.58
N ALA A 145 -37.09 22.79 1.94
CA ALA A 145 -37.94 21.87 2.70
C ALA A 145 -38.22 20.56 1.95
N SER A 146 -38.22 20.60 0.60
CA SER A 146 -38.36 19.40 -0.25
C SER A 146 -37.12 18.50 -0.30
N LEU A 147 -35.97 18.95 0.22
CA LEU A 147 -34.66 18.27 0.14
C LEU A 147 -34.02 18.07 1.52
N PRO A 148 -34.69 17.39 2.48
CA PRO A 148 -34.23 17.30 3.86
C PRO A 148 -32.86 16.61 4.00
N GLY A 149 -32.52 15.66 3.13
CA GLY A 149 -31.23 14.95 3.15
C GLY A 149 -30.01 15.86 2.89
N PHE A 150 -30.22 17.01 2.24
CA PHE A 150 -29.16 17.98 1.92
C PHE A 150 -29.13 19.18 2.89
N ALA A 151 -30.02 19.23 3.87
CA ALA A 151 -30.15 20.37 4.78
C ALA A 151 -28.84 20.78 5.50
N PRO A 152 -27.93 19.85 5.88
CA PRO A 152 -26.66 20.21 6.53
C PRO A 152 -25.67 20.93 5.60
N SER A 153 -25.62 20.60 4.31
CA SER A 153 -24.68 21.19 3.34
C SER A 153 -25.29 22.32 2.50
N ALA A 154 -26.62 22.52 2.60
CA ALA A 154 -27.33 23.51 1.81
C ALA A 154 -26.92 24.96 2.12
N SER A 155 -26.60 25.70 1.06
CA SER A 155 -26.30 27.13 1.07
C SER A 155 -27.18 27.85 0.06
N ALA A 156 -27.41 29.14 0.28
CA ALA A 156 -28.23 29.95 -0.60
C ALA A 156 -27.49 31.21 -1.02
N TYR A 157 -27.68 31.59 -2.28
CA TYR A 157 -27.02 32.75 -2.86
C TYR A 157 -28.03 33.62 -3.60
N ARG A 158 -27.82 34.93 -3.56
CA ARG A 158 -28.50 35.89 -4.42
C ARG A 158 -27.81 35.92 -5.78
N LEU A 159 -28.60 36.05 -6.85
CA LEU A 159 -28.09 36.18 -8.21
C LEU A 159 -27.90 37.65 -8.60
N ARG A 160 -26.88 37.95 -9.41
CA ARG A 160 -26.67 39.28 -10.02
C ARG A 160 -27.86 39.76 -10.84
N ALA A 161 -28.53 38.85 -11.55
CA ALA A 161 -29.71 39.14 -12.36
C ALA A 161 -31.02 39.28 -11.55
N GLY A 162 -30.97 39.04 -10.24
CA GLY A 162 -32.14 38.95 -9.37
C GLY A 162 -32.61 37.51 -9.14
N GLY A 163 -33.32 37.29 -8.04
CA GLY A 163 -33.68 35.95 -7.55
C GLY A 163 -32.58 35.29 -6.71
N TYR A 164 -32.76 34.00 -6.43
CA TYR A 164 -31.98 33.21 -5.49
C TYR A 164 -31.69 31.81 -6.03
N ALA A 165 -30.57 31.22 -5.63
CA ALA A 165 -30.18 29.85 -5.93
C ALA A 165 -30.04 29.04 -4.64
N LEU A 166 -30.53 27.80 -4.64
CA LEU A 166 -30.26 26.82 -3.59
C LEU A 166 -29.13 25.90 -4.04
N VAL A 167 -28.00 25.96 -3.35
CA VAL A 167 -26.84 25.10 -3.56
C VAL A 167 -26.86 24.00 -2.51
N LEU A 168 -26.77 22.74 -2.92
CA LEU A 168 -26.79 21.58 -2.03
C LEU A 168 -25.40 21.23 -1.47
N GLY A 169 -24.35 21.77 -2.08
CA GLY A 169 -22.94 21.57 -1.72
C GLY A 169 -22.04 21.70 -2.95
N LEU A 170 -20.78 21.32 -2.78
CA LEU A 170 -19.83 21.22 -3.89
C LEU A 170 -19.85 19.81 -4.48
N LEU A 171 -19.55 19.70 -5.77
CA LEU A 171 -19.23 18.45 -6.45
C LEU A 171 -17.92 18.61 -7.23
N SER A 172 -17.16 17.53 -7.38
CA SER A 172 -16.11 17.47 -8.40
C SER A 172 -16.74 17.63 -9.79
N THR A 173 -16.15 18.48 -10.64
CA THR A 173 -16.61 18.65 -12.01
C THR A 173 -16.51 17.35 -12.81
N GLY A 174 -15.58 16.44 -12.48
CA GLY A 174 -15.48 15.11 -13.08
C GLY A 174 -16.64 14.17 -12.71
N ALA A 175 -17.29 14.41 -11.57
CA ALA A 175 -18.45 13.64 -11.10
C ALA A 175 -19.80 14.23 -11.55
N SER A 176 -19.81 15.50 -11.96
CA SER A 176 -21.02 16.30 -12.18
C SER A 176 -22.02 15.69 -13.17
N GLU A 177 -21.57 15.30 -14.37
CA GLU A 177 -22.43 14.71 -15.40
C GLU A 177 -23.08 13.42 -14.90
N ARG A 178 -22.29 12.60 -14.19
CA ARG A 178 -22.77 11.35 -13.61
C ARG A 178 -23.80 11.60 -12.52
N ALA A 179 -23.52 12.51 -11.59
CA ALA A 179 -24.43 12.88 -10.51
C ALA A 179 -25.76 13.41 -11.06
N LEU A 180 -25.72 14.33 -12.02
CA LEU A 180 -26.93 14.91 -12.63
C LEU A 180 -27.73 13.90 -13.45
N ARG A 181 -27.08 12.89 -14.03
CA ARG A 181 -27.74 11.87 -14.86
C ARG A 181 -28.30 10.71 -14.04
N LEU A 182 -27.59 10.25 -13.02
CA LEU A 182 -27.91 9.02 -12.29
C LEU A 182 -28.70 9.22 -11.01
N SER A 183 -28.74 10.45 -10.47
CA SER A 183 -29.40 10.68 -9.18
C SER A 183 -30.91 10.81 -9.32
N ASP A 184 -31.64 9.98 -8.57
CA ASP A 184 -33.09 10.09 -8.39
C ASP A 184 -33.47 11.09 -7.28
N GLN A 185 -32.48 11.58 -6.52
CA GLN A 185 -32.71 12.51 -5.40
C GLN A 185 -32.72 13.99 -5.82
N LEU A 186 -32.26 14.30 -7.04
CA LEU A 186 -32.13 15.67 -7.51
C LEU A 186 -33.42 16.17 -8.17
N PRO A 187 -33.86 17.41 -7.89
CA PRO A 187 -34.94 18.04 -8.64
C PRO A 187 -34.63 18.15 -10.14
N LYS A 188 -35.68 18.07 -10.97
CA LYS A 188 -35.55 18.32 -12.41
C LYS A 188 -35.07 19.76 -12.64
N GLY A 189 -34.01 19.90 -13.44
CA GLY A 189 -33.38 21.20 -13.71
C GLY A 189 -32.23 21.55 -12.77
N SER A 190 -31.82 20.61 -11.89
CA SER A 190 -30.56 20.74 -11.15
C SER A 190 -29.38 20.90 -12.10
N ALA A 191 -28.39 21.69 -11.69
CA ALA A 191 -27.22 21.99 -12.50
C ALA A 191 -25.96 22.10 -11.63
N CYS A 192 -24.81 21.96 -12.29
CA CYS A 192 -23.49 22.19 -11.72
C CYS A 192 -23.00 23.50 -12.34
N VAL A 193 -22.66 24.50 -11.51
CA VAL A 193 -22.29 25.86 -11.97
C VAL A 193 -21.05 26.39 -11.26
N SER A 194 -20.34 27.33 -11.90
CA SER A 194 -19.13 27.97 -11.38
C SER A 194 -19.41 28.86 -10.15
N GLY A 195 -20.61 29.44 -10.06
CA GLY A 195 -20.95 30.46 -9.06
C GLY A 195 -20.64 31.91 -9.50
N ALA A 196 -20.24 32.14 -10.76
CA ALA A 196 -19.91 33.48 -11.27
C ALA A 196 -21.08 34.48 -11.20
N ASP A 197 -22.32 33.98 -11.27
CA ASP A 197 -23.55 34.77 -11.16
C ASP A 197 -23.96 35.08 -9.71
N PHE A 198 -23.28 34.52 -8.70
CA PHE A 198 -23.61 34.73 -7.30
C PHE A 198 -23.07 36.09 -6.83
N SER A 199 -23.92 36.90 -6.20
CA SER A 199 -23.59 38.25 -5.73
C SER A 199 -23.54 38.39 -4.21
N GLU A 200 -24.26 37.54 -3.48
CA GLU A 200 -24.37 37.61 -2.01
C GLU A 200 -24.67 36.21 -1.45
N VAL A 201 -24.00 35.82 -0.36
CA VAL A 201 -24.36 34.63 0.41
C VAL A 201 -25.50 34.96 1.38
N LEU A 202 -26.53 34.13 1.43
CA LEU A 202 -27.65 34.32 2.36
C LEU A 202 -27.38 33.61 3.68
N VAL A 203 -27.74 34.26 4.79
CA VAL A 203 -27.58 33.69 6.13
C VAL A 203 -28.77 32.78 6.48
N PRO A 204 -28.55 31.66 7.19
CA PRO A 204 -29.65 30.85 7.71
C PRO A 204 -30.55 31.65 8.65
N ALA A 205 -31.87 31.53 8.48
CA ALA A 205 -32.85 32.19 9.35
C ALA A 205 -34.02 31.22 9.63
N GLY A 206 -33.97 30.52 10.76
CA GLY A 206 -34.90 29.44 11.06
C GLY A 206 -34.87 28.34 9.98
N ALA A 207 -36.03 28.01 9.42
CA ALA A 207 -36.14 27.04 8.33
C ALA A 207 -35.74 27.60 6.94
N GLY A 208 -35.53 28.92 6.83
CA GLY A 208 -35.26 29.61 5.56
C GLY A 208 -33.89 30.28 5.50
N PHE A 209 -33.81 31.33 4.67
CA PHE A 209 -32.62 32.16 4.49
C PHE A 209 -33.00 33.64 4.48
N ALA A 210 -32.07 34.52 4.87
CA ALA A 210 -32.23 35.96 4.83
C ALA A 210 -30.95 36.64 4.27
N PRO A 211 -31.06 37.85 3.72
CA PRO A 211 -29.90 38.70 3.42
C PRO A 211 -29.11 39.03 4.68
N ALA A 212 -27.82 39.36 4.54
CA ALA A 212 -27.03 39.83 5.66
C ALA A 212 -27.55 41.21 6.16
N ASP A 213 -27.48 41.44 7.48
CA ASP A 213 -27.89 42.74 8.03
C ASP A 213 -26.82 43.80 7.76
N HIS A 214 -27.15 44.75 6.87
CA HIS A 214 -26.29 45.87 6.50
C HIS A 214 -26.57 47.15 7.32
N ALA A 215 -27.52 47.13 8.26
CA ALA A 215 -27.96 48.34 8.96
C ALA A 215 -26.91 48.84 9.98
N GLY A 216 -26.32 50.01 9.70
CA GLY A 216 -25.45 50.72 10.65
C GLY A 216 -24.04 50.14 10.83
N VAL A 217 -23.58 49.31 9.89
CA VAL A 217 -22.38 48.49 10.06
C VAL A 217 -21.11 49.19 9.55
N PRO A 218 -20.00 49.22 10.33
CA PRO A 218 -18.69 49.63 9.83
C PRO A 218 -18.16 48.68 8.75
N ASP A 219 -17.14 49.09 8.00
CA ASP A 219 -16.43 48.26 7.01
C ASP A 219 -16.14 46.85 7.58
N ALA A 220 -16.47 45.79 6.83
CA ALA A 220 -16.31 44.39 7.26
C ALA A 220 -14.86 44.07 7.69
N ALA A 221 -13.87 44.75 7.09
CA ALA A 221 -12.47 44.63 7.50
C ALA A 221 -12.22 45.22 8.90
N ALA A 222 -12.86 46.34 9.24
CA ALA A 222 -12.77 46.96 10.56
C ALA A 222 -13.45 46.09 11.62
N LEU A 223 -14.62 45.51 11.30
CA LEU A 223 -15.29 44.53 12.16
C LEU A 223 -14.40 43.33 12.46
N LEU A 224 -13.75 42.76 11.44
CA LEU A 224 -12.84 41.63 11.64
C LEU A 224 -11.65 42.02 12.52
N ALA A 225 -11.06 43.20 12.31
CA ALA A 225 -9.94 43.68 13.11
C ALA A 225 -10.31 43.82 14.59
N GLU A 226 -11.47 44.43 14.89
CA GLU A 226 -11.98 44.55 16.26
C GLU A 226 -12.31 43.17 16.87
N ALA A 227 -12.98 42.31 16.10
CA ALA A 227 -13.36 40.98 16.54
C ALA A 227 -12.15 40.08 16.84
N ARG A 228 -11.06 40.20 16.05
CA ARG A 228 -9.78 39.51 16.32
C ARG A 228 -9.15 39.99 17.61
N GLN A 229 -9.07 41.31 17.83
CA GLN A 229 -8.50 41.88 19.06
C GLN A 229 -9.30 41.47 20.30
N ALA A 230 -10.61 41.40 20.19
CA ALA A 230 -11.51 41.04 21.28
C ALA A 230 -11.80 39.52 21.37
N SER A 231 -11.28 38.72 20.45
CA SER A 231 -11.60 37.29 20.27
C SER A 231 -13.11 37.00 20.26
N LYS A 232 -13.90 37.84 19.58
CA LYS A 232 -15.37 37.74 19.52
C LYS A 232 -15.83 37.02 18.26
N ALA A 233 -16.31 35.78 18.40
CA ALA A 233 -16.81 34.96 17.29
C ALA A 233 -17.95 35.65 16.51
N ASP A 234 -18.88 36.32 17.20
CA ASP A 234 -20.03 36.98 16.55
C ASP A 234 -19.60 38.10 15.59
N GLY A 235 -18.55 38.85 15.94
CA GLY A 235 -18.01 39.90 15.08
C GLY A 235 -17.31 39.32 13.84
N MET A 236 -16.63 38.17 13.97
CA MET A 236 -16.04 37.45 12.84
C MET A 236 -17.14 36.86 11.93
N LYS A 237 -18.19 36.29 12.53
CA LYS A 237 -19.36 35.79 11.81
C LYS A 237 -20.04 36.91 11.01
N GLN A 238 -20.30 38.05 11.65
CA GLN A 238 -20.93 39.19 11.00
C GLN A 238 -20.08 39.71 9.82
N ALA A 239 -18.76 39.84 10.01
CA ALA A 239 -17.86 40.24 8.93
C ALA A 239 -17.86 39.22 7.77
N CYS A 240 -17.94 37.92 8.07
CA CYS A 240 -18.06 36.88 7.05
C CYS A 240 -19.40 36.96 6.30
N ASP A 241 -20.52 37.11 7.02
CA ASP A 241 -21.86 37.20 6.45
C ASP A 241 -21.99 38.41 5.51
N LEU A 242 -21.21 39.48 5.74
CA LEU A 242 -21.06 40.65 4.84
C LEU A 242 -20.15 40.40 3.64
N GLY A 243 -19.64 39.17 3.49
CA GLY A 243 -18.85 38.71 2.35
C GLY A 243 -17.34 38.88 2.48
N LEU A 244 -16.78 39.02 3.69
CA LEU A 244 -15.32 39.02 3.90
C LEU A 244 -14.81 37.59 4.13
N GLY A 245 -14.21 36.98 3.10
CA GLY A 245 -13.72 35.60 3.14
C GLY A 245 -12.76 35.26 4.28
N ALA A 246 -11.79 36.13 4.56
CA ALA A 246 -10.85 35.93 5.67
C ALA A 246 -11.56 35.88 7.04
N ALA A 247 -12.69 36.58 7.20
CA ALA A 247 -13.48 36.49 8.41
C ALA A 247 -14.21 35.14 8.54
N CYS A 248 -14.56 34.53 7.41
CA CYS A 248 -15.19 33.21 7.37
C CYS A 248 -14.24 32.13 7.89
N THR A 249 -12.97 32.16 7.47
CA THR A 249 -11.93 31.26 7.98
C THR A 249 -11.70 31.44 9.48
N GLU A 250 -11.57 32.69 9.95
CA GLU A 250 -11.34 32.97 11.38
C GLU A 250 -12.53 32.56 12.25
N PHE A 251 -13.75 32.80 11.78
CA PHE A 251 -14.95 32.33 12.46
C PHE A 251 -14.98 30.81 12.50
N ALA A 252 -14.80 30.13 11.35
CA ALA A 252 -14.76 28.67 11.28
C ALA A 252 -13.70 28.06 12.20
N LYS A 253 -12.51 28.66 12.24
CA LYS A 253 -11.43 28.29 13.16
C LYS A 253 -11.83 28.43 14.62
N THR A 254 -12.50 29.54 14.97
CA THR A 254 -12.94 29.81 16.34
C THR A 254 -13.99 28.81 16.82
N ILE A 255 -14.88 28.36 15.93
CA ILE A 255 -15.91 27.36 16.26
C ILE A 255 -15.49 25.92 15.93
N TYR A 256 -14.27 25.70 15.42
CA TYR A 256 -13.82 24.43 14.86
C TYR A 256 -13.85 23.28 15.87
N ASP A 257 -13.54 23.57 17.13
CA ASP A 257 -13.53 22.61 18.24
C ASP A 257 -14.60 22.93 19.30
N ALA A 258 -15.46 23.92 19.06
CA ALA A 258 -16.49 24.30 20.01
C ALA A 258 -17.60 23.22 20.06
N PRO A 259 -18.23 22.99 21.24
CA PRO A 259 -19.37 22.09 21.35
C PRO A 259 -20.49 22.44 20.39
N ASP A 260 -21.14 21.40 19.86
CA ASP A 260 -22.28 21.53 18.96
C ASP A 260 -23.43 22.30 19.64
N GLY A 261 -24.08 23.18 18.87
CA GLY A 261 -25.13 24.05 19.36
C GLY A 261 -25.67 24.95 18.27
N GLU A 262 -26.57 25.86 18.64
CA GLU A 262 -27.15 26.80 17.68
C GLU A 262 -26.04 27.68 17.06
N GLY A 263 -25.92 27.65 15.73
CA GLY A 263 -24.87 28.37 15.00
C GLY A 263 -23.46 27.76 15.12
N ARG A 264 -23.34 26.51 15.59
CA ARG A 264 -22.08 25.75 15.70
C ARG A 264 -22.27 24.31 15.20
N GLY A 265 -21.20 23.53 15.19
CA GLY A 265 -21.20 22.14 14.75
C GLY A 265 -20.75 21.93 13.30
N PRO A 266 -20.67 20.68 12.84
CA PRO A 266 -19.79 20.31 11.72
C PRO A 266 -20.20 20.94 10.40
N ALA A 267 -21.51 20.95 10.12
CA ALA A 267 -22.11 21.63 8.97
C ALA A 267 -21.78 23.13 8.92
N VAL A 268 -21.83 23.80 10.08
CA VAL A 268 -21.55 25.24 10.18
C VAL A 268 -20.06 25.49 9.96
N VAL A 269 -19.19 24.69 10.59
CA VAL A 269 -17.73 24.79 10.39
C VAL A 269 -17.39 24.59 8.92
N THR A 270 -17.86 23.51 8.29
CA THR A 270 -17.59 23.21 6.88
C THR A 270 -18.08 24.33 5.97
N ARG A 271 -19.29 24.84 6.19
CA ARG A 271 -19.84 25.94 5.39
C ARG A 271 -18.96 27.19 5.45
N TYR A 272 -18.60 27.65 6.65
CA TYR A 272 -17.82 28.88 6.81
C TYR A 272 -16.36 28.69 6.37
N ALA A 273 -15.78 27.51 6.59
CA ALA A 273 -14.46 27.15 6.08
C ALA A 273 -14.43 27.15 4.53
N LEU A 274 -15.48 26.60 3.89
CA LEU A 274 -15.64 26.64 2.44
C LEU A 274 -15.81 28.05 1.90
N LEU A 275 -16.55 28.93 2.58
CA LEU A 275 -16.63 30.35 2.20
C LEU A 275 -15.26 31.03 2.24
N GLY A 276 -14.42 30.71 3.23
CA GLY A 276 -13.02 31.11 3.26
C GLY A 276 -12.21 30.54 2.08
N CYS A 277 -12.36 29.24 1.81
CA CYS A 277 -11.68 28.56 0.70
C CYS A 277 -12.03 29.15 -0.67
N MET A 278 -13.31 29.46 -0.91
CA MET A 278 -13.79 30.12 -2.14
C MET A 278 -13.27 31.55 -2.29
N ALA A 279 -12.90 32.19 -1.17
CA ALA A 279 -12.19 33.46 -1.15
C ALA A 279 -10.67 33.29 -1.18
N GLU A 280 -10.19 32.13 -1.65
CA GLU A 280 -8.79 31.78 -1.85
C GLU A 280 -7.97 31.66 -0.56
N ASP A 281 -8.63 31.57 0.60
CA ASP A 281 -7.96 31.30 1.88
C ASP A 281 -7.72 29.80 2.05
N LEU A 282 -6.47 29.40 1.84
CA LEU A 282 -6.03 28.01 1.93
C LEU A 282 -6.25 27.39 3.32
N GLU A 283 -6.20 28.20 4.39
CA GLU A 283 -6.50 27.70 5.73
C GLU A 283 -8.00 27.34 5.84
N GLY A 284 -8.87 28.09 5.16
CA GLY A 284 -10.28 27.74 4.99
C GLY A 284 -10.46 26.39 4.28
N CYS A 285 -9.72 26.15 3.19
CA CYS A 285 -9.74 24.86 2.49
C CYS A 285 -9.28 23.72 3.40
N LYS A 286 -8.20 23.94 4.16
CA LYS A 286 -7.65 22.97 5.12
C LYS A 286 -8.65 22.63 6.24
N LEU A 287 -9.31 23.63 6.82
CA LEU A 287 -10.33 23.42 7.85
C LEU A 287 -11.55 22.67 7.30
N ALA A 288 -11.95 22.93 6.05
CA ALA A 288 -13.07 22.23 5.42
C ALA A 288 -12.80 20.71 5.29
N ILE A 289 -11.54 20.33 5.03
CA ILE A 289 -11.14 18.93 4.84
C ILE A 289 -10.82 18.22 6.17
N ASN A 290 -10.10 18.87 7.08
CA ASN A 290 -9.47 18.19 8.22
C ASN A 290 -10.43 17.81 9.35
N ARG A 291 -11.70 18.22 9.27
CA ARG A 291 -12.71 17.88 10.27
C ARG A 291 -13.31 16.51 9.94
N GLN A 292 -13.22 15.55 10.86
CA GLN A 292 -13.64 14.16 10.62
C GLN A 292 -15.13 14.02 10.25
N ASP A 293 -15.98 14.83 10.86
CA ASP A 293 -17.44 14.89 10.68
C ASP A 293 -17.86 16.02 9.72
N ASN A 294 -16.96 16.46 8.83
CA ASN A 294 -17.27 17.53 7.88
C ASN A 294 -18.43 17.11 6.95
N THR A 295 -19.17 18.09 6.44
CA THR A 295 -20.26 17.84 5.47
C THR A 295 -19.82 18.09 4.03
N LEU A 296 -18.52 18.02 3.73
CA LEU A 296 -17.95 18.40 2.43
C LEU A 296 -18.42 17.44 1.33
N GLU A 297 -18.43 16.14 1.63
CA GLU A 297 -18.79 15.07 0.70
C GLU A 297 -20.29 14.75 0.69
N LEU A 298 -21.07 15.34 1.60
CA LEU A 298 -22.49 14.99 1.80
C LEU A 298 -23.30 15.08 0.50
N ALA A 299 -23.10 16.16 -0.29
CA ALA A 299 -23.80 16.33 -1.55
C ALA A 299 -23.51 15.19 -2.54
N ARG A 300 -22.25 14.73 -2.62
CA ARG A 300 -21.81 13.61 -3.47
C ARG A 300 -22.41 12.29 -2.98
N GLU A 301 -22.39 12.05 -1.68
CA GLU A 301 -22.90 10.81 -1.07
C GLU A 301 -24.39 10.62 -1.28
N GLN A 302 -25.17 11.69 -1.15
CA GLN A 302 -26.61 11.65 -1.39
C GLN A 302 -26.95 11.40 -2.87
N VAL A 303 -26.16 11.92 -3.81
CA VAL A 303 -26.45 11.80 -5.25
C VAL A 303 -25.80 10.58 -5.93
N LEU A 304 -24.78 9.96 -5.33
CA LEU A 304 -24.04 8.82 -5.89
C LEU A 304 -23.83 7.67 -4.87
N SER A 305 -24.87 7.34 -4.10
CA SER A 305 -24.80 6.32 -3.04
C SER A 305 -24.23 4.97 -3.54
N GLY A 306 -23.12 4.52 -2.94
CA GLY A 306 -22.60 3.15 -3.04
C GLY A 306 -21.52 2.86 -4.09
N HIS A 307 -21.19 3.75 -5.04
CA HIS A 307 -20.29 3.40 -6.17
C HIS A 307 -19.43 4.55 -6.72
N ALA A 308 -19.18 5.61 -5.95
CA ALA A 308 -18.38 6.74 -6.43
C ALA A 308 -16.88 6.53 -6.16
N PRO A 309 -16.01 6.58 -7.19
CA PRO A 309 -14.58 6.38 -7.02
C PRO A 309 -13.96 7.52 -6.19
N ALA A 310 -12.89 7.24 -5.44
CA ALA A 310 -12.20 8.22 -4.58
C ALA A 310 -11.75 9.51 -5.32
N ARG A 311 -11.45 9.39 -6.62
CA ARG A 311 -11.10 10.53 -7.48
C ARG A 311 -12.22 11.55 -7.70
N ASP A 312 -13.47 11.19 -7.41
CA ASP A 312 -14.65 12.04 -7.58
C ASP A 312 -14.95 12.87 -6.31
N GLN A 313 -14.13 12.74 -5.25
CA GLN A 313 -14.28 13.47 -3.99
C GLN A 313 -13.85 14.93 -4.11
N VAL A 314 -14.59 15.83 -3.46
CA VAL A 314 -14.22 17.26 -3.36
C VAL A 314 -12.96 17.42 -2.53
N THR A 315 -12.78 16.57 -1.52
CA THR A 315 -11.58 16.47 -0.67
C THR A 315 -10.32 16.30 -1.51
N THR A 316 -10.35 15.40 -2.51
CA THR A 316 -9.21 15.17 -3.41
C THR A 316 -8.87 16.42 -4.23
N GLU A 317 -9.88 17.17 -4.69
CA GLU A 317 -9.65 18.40 -5.46
C GLU A 317 -9.08 19.53 -4.60
N LEU A 318 -9.59 19.71 -3.37
CA LEU A 318 -9.04 20.69 -2.43
C LEU A 318 -7.63 20.31 -1.96
N ALA A 319 -7.35 19.01 -1.80
CA ALA A 319 -6.02 18.51 -1.43
C ALA A 319 -4.96 18.84 -2.49
N LYS A 320 -5.31 18.80 -3.79
CA LYS A 320 -4.42 19.25 -4.89
C LYS A 320 -4.02 20.72 -4.71
N GLN A 321 -4.99 21.59 -4.41
CA GLN A 321 -4.74 23.01 -4.17
C GLN A 321 -3.84 23.25 -2.94
N LEU A 322 -4.09 22.53 -1.85
CA LEU A 322 -3.25 22.61 -0.65
C LEU A 322 -1.82 22.07 -0.90
N CYS A 323 -1.68 20.97 -1.65
CA CYS A 323 -0.37 20.43 -1.96
C CYS A 323 0.43 21.34 -2.90
N ASP A 324 -0.23 22.00 -3.87
CA ASP A 324 0.40 23.03 -4.68
C ASP A 324 0.92 24.19 -3.81
N ALA A 325 0.22 24.53 -2.74
CA ALA A 325 0.69 25.49 -1.72
C ALA A 325 1.76 24.94 -0.77
N ARG A 326 2.18 23.68 -0.96
CA ARG A 326 3.14 22.93 -0.13
C ARG A 326 2.67 22.71 1.30
N ASP A 327 1.35 22.70 1.55
CA ASP A 327 0.84 22.24 2.84
C ASP A 327 1.07 20.72 2.95
N PRO A 328 1.78 20.25 4.00
CA PRO A 328 2.13 18.84 4.13
C PRO A 328 0.90 17.95 4.26
N VAL A 329 -0.17 18.42 4.91
CA VAL A 329 -1.41 17.66 5.10
C VAL A 329 -2.15 17.52 3.78
N GLY A 330 -2.26 18.62 3.01
CA GLY A 330 -2.78 18.60 1.65
C GLY A 330 -2.06 17.59 0.75
N CYS A 331 -0.72 17.56 0.81
CA CYS A 331 0.06 16.59 0.04
C CYS A 331 -0.18 15.14 0.47
N ILE A 332 -0.27 14.86 1.77
CA ILE A 332 -0.60 13.51 2.27
C ILE A 332 -1.97 13.07 1.77
N LEU A 333 -2.97 13.95 1.88
CA LEU A 333 -4.33 13.64 1.46
C LEU A 333 -4.43 13.45 -0.05
N GLN A 334 -3.70 14.25 -0.83
CA GLN A 334 -3.59 14.03 -2.28
C GLN A 334 -3.00 12.65 -2.59
N ALA A 335 -1.92 12.25 -1.92
CA ALA A 335 -1.28 10.95 -2.14
C ALA A 335 -2.17 9.77 -1.73
N ARG A 336 -2.96 9.91 -0.65
CA ARG A 336 -3.91 8.89 -0.17
C ARG A 336 -5.15 8.78 -1.05
N GLY A 337 -5.59 9.88 -1.67
CA GLY A 337 -6.83 9.95 -2.45
C GLY A 337 -6.82 9.16 -3.77
N THR A 338 -5.72 8.52 -4.14
CA THR A 338 -5.60 7.77 -5.39
C THR A 338 -5.49 6.27 -5.15
N ALA A 339 -6.47 5.52 -5.69
CA ALA A 339 -6.41 4.08 -5.90
C ALA A 339 -5.97 3.19 -4.70
N PRO A 340 -6.61 3.29 -3.51
CA PRO A 340 -6.25 2.44 -2.36
C PRO A 340 -6.49 0.93 -2.61
N ASP A 341 -7.37 0.58 -3.54
CA ASP A 341 -7.85 -0.79 -3.76
C ASP A 341 -7.21 -1.52 -4.94
N ARG A 342 -6.23 -0.91 -5.62
CA ARG A 342 -5.58 -1.50 -6.80
C ARG A 342 -4.17 -0.97 -6.98
N SER A 343 -3.40 -1.60 -7.87
CA SER A 343 -2.13 -1.03 -8.32
C SER A 343 -2.37 0.36 -8.95
N PRO A 344 -1.62 1.39 -8.52
CA PRO A 344 -1.73 2.72 -9.11
C PRO A 344 -1.24 2.71 -10.55
N THR A 345 -1.85 3.54 -11.40
CA THR A 345 -1.30 3.84 -12.72
C THR A 345 -0.01 4.64 -12.57
N LEU A 346 0.83 4.70 -13.60
CA LEU A 346 2.09 5.46 -13.56
C LEU A 346 1.88 6.93 -13.15
N VAL A 347 0.82 7.58 -13.65
CA VAL A 347 0.48 8.97 -13.30
C VAL A 347 0.12 9.10 -11.83
N GLU A 348 -0.66 8.16 -11.28
CA GLU A 348 -1.04 8.13 -9.87
C GLU A 348 0.20 7.91 -9.00
N ALA A 349 1.01 6.89 -9.30
CA ALA A 349 2.25 6.61 -8.59
C ALA A 349 3.20 7.82 -8.61
N ALA A 350 3.39 8.46 -9.77
CA ALA A 350 4.22 9.64 -9.91
C ALA A 350 3.68 10.85 -9.13
N SER A 351 2.36 11.07 -9.15
CA SER A 351 1.73 12.15 -8.40
C SER A 351 1.81 11.93 -6.89
N ASN A 352 1.64 10.70 -6.42
CA ASN A 352 1.72 10.33 -5.01
C ASN A 352 3.14 10.47 -4.49
N PHE A 353 4.11 9.96 -5.26
CA PHE A 353 5.51 10.11 -4.94
C PHE A 353 5.89 11.59 -4.82
N ALA A 354 5.49 12.42 -5.79
CA ALA A 354 5.77 13.85 -5.76
C ALA A 354 5.14 14.57 -4.54
N ALA A 355 3.91 14.21 -4.18
CA ALA A 355 3.21 14.77 -3.03
C ALA A 355 3.87 14.33 -1.71
N ASN A 356 4.18 13.04 -1.56
CA ASN A 356 4.88 12.50 -0.39
C ASN A 356 6.30 13.08 -0.26
N LEU A 357 7.03 13.25 -1.37
CA LEU A 357 8.34 13.89 -1.38
C LEU A 357 8.23 15.33 -0.87
N THR A 358 7.22 16.07 -1.33
CA THR A 358 6.95 17.44 -0.86
C THR A 358 6.64 17.45 0.63
N ALA A 359 5.77 16.55 1.12
CA ALA A 359 5.42 16.47 2.54
C ALA A 359 6.63 16.08 3.43
N CYS A 360 7.47 15.15 2.98
CA CYS A 360 8.73 14.81 3.64
C CYS A 360 9.66 16.03 3.74
N GLN A 361 9.81 16.79 2.64
CA GLN A 361 10.61 18.01 2.63
C GLN A 361 10.05 19.13 3.53
N GLN A 362 8.76 19.09 3.87
CA GLN A 362 8.14 19.99 4.85
C GLN A 362 8.28 19.49 6.31
N GLY A 363 9.04 18.42 6.55
CA GLY A 363 9.41 17.95 7.89
C GLY A 363 8.57 16.80 8.44
N ILE A 364 7.73 16.16 7.62
CA ILE A 364 6.97 14.97 8.06
C ILE A 364 7.85 13.72 7.94
N GLY A 365 8.65 13.45 8.98
CA GLY A 365 9.68 12.41 8.98
C GLY A 365 9.20 10.99 8.62
N TRP A 366 8.03 10.57 9.11
CA TRP A 366 7.50 9.23 8.82
C TRP A 366 7.13 9.01 7.34
N ILE A 367 6.89 10.09 6.58
CA ILE A 367 6.66 9.97 5.12
C ILE A 367 7.98 9.74 4.40
N CYS A 368 9.07 10.34 4.87
CA CYS A 368 10.39 10.14 4.31
C CYS A 368 10.78 8.65 4.33
N GLU A 369 10.36 7.94 5.39
CA GLU A 369 10.61 6.51 5.57
C GLU A 369 9.98 5.62 4.48
N SER A 370 8.91 6.08 3.83
CA SER A 370 8.16 5.35 2.80
C SER A 370 8.44 5.84 1.37
N LEU A 371 9.39 6.77 1.17
CA LEU A 371 9.67 7.32 -0.15
C LEU A 371 10.31 6.29 -1.10
N GLN A 372 11.14 5.39 -0.60
CA GLN A 372 11.71 4.30 -1.42
C GLN A 372 10.58 3.43 -1.99
N ASP A 373 9.65 2.97 -1.15
CA ASP A 373 8.52 2.15 -1.58
C ASP A 373 7.59 2.91 -2.53
N GLY A 374 7.35 4.19 -2.23
CA GLY A 374 6.59 5.08 -3.11
C GLY A 374 7.24 5.21 -4.49
N PHE A 375 8.57 5.23 -4.58
CA PHE A 375 9.28 5.26 -5.85
C PHE A 375 9.32 3.88 -6.53
N ALA A 376 9.40 2.79 -5.75
CA ALA A 376 9.29 1.43 -6.28
C ALA A 376 7.94 1.21 -7.00
N ALA A 377 6.86 1.79 -6.48
CA ALA A 377 5.56 1.80 -7.14
C ALA A 377 5.58 2.55 -8.49
N VAL A 378 6.36 3.63 -8.61
CA VAL A 378 6.57 4.34 -9.89
C VAL A 378 7.27 3.43 -10.89
N THR A 379 8.40 2.81 -10.50
CA THR A 379 9.16 1.93 -11.40
C THR A 379 8.36 0.69 -11.79
N SER A 380 7.60 0.12 -10.86
CA SER A 380 6.71 -1.01 -11.15
C SER A 380 5.61 -0.61 -12.13
N ALA A 381 5.00 0.57 -11.99
CA ALA A 381 3.97 1.04 -12.92
C ALA A 381 4.53 1.47 -14.29
N ARG A 382 5.84 1.73 -14.37
CA ARG A 382 6.58 2.01 -15.60
C ARG A 382 6.90 0.73 -16.39
N ASP A 383 6.79 -0.45 -15.76
CA ASP A 383 7.30 -1.72 -16.27
C ASP A 383 8.81 -1.66 -16.62
N ASP A 384 9.57 -0.86 -15.88
CA ASP A 384 11.02 -0.71 -16.05
C ASP A 384 11.72 -0.54 -14.70
N GLY A 385 13.00 -0.94 -14.63
CA GLY A 385 13.81 -0.76 -13.43
C GLY A 385 14.24 0.69 -13.21
N PRO A 386 14.67 1.06 -11.99
CA PRO A 386 15.19 2.40 -11.74
C PRO A 386 16.50 2.63 -12.52
N THR A 387 16.58 3.79 -13.15
CA THR A 387 17.77 4.31 -13.84
C THR A 387 18.89 4.65 -12.84
N PRO A 388 20.14 4.89 -13.30
CA PRO A 388 21.23 5.29 -12.41
C PRO A 388 20.95 6.56 -11.60
N ASP A 389 20.28 7.54 -12.21
CA ASP A 389 19.94 8.80 -11.56
C ASP A 389 18.94 8.60 -10.44
N GLU A 390 17.95 7.75 -10.69
CA GLU A 390 16.94 7.36 -9.71
C GLU A 390 17.54 6.54 -8.57
N ARG A 391 18.37 5.52 -8.87
CA ARG A 391 19.05 4.73 -7.83
C ARG A 391 19.89 5.60 -6.91
N PHE A 392 20.66 6.52 -7.49
CA PHE A 392 21.52 7.42 -6.72
C PHE A 392 20.72 8.37 -5.83
N ALA A 393 19.63 8.95 -6.35
CA ALA A 393 18.83 9.92 -5.62
C ALA A 393 18.02 9.25 -4.49
N VAL A 394 17.41 8.09 -4.76
CA VAL A 394 16.70 7.31 -3.72
C VAL A 394 17.67 6.82 -2.65
N ALA A 395 18.88 6.38 -3.03
CA ALA A 395 19.93 6.06 -2.06
C ALA A 395 20.28 7.25 -1.15
N GLY A 396 20.31 8.47 -1.71
CA GLY A 396 20.54 9.69 -0.95
C GLY A 396 19.44 10.02 0.06
N ILE A 397 18.19 9.74 -0.28
CA ILE A 397 17.05 9.89 0.64
C ILE A 397 17.19 8.89 1.81
N GLU A 398 17.44 7.62 1.50
CA GLU A 398 17.65 6.56 2.51
C GLU A 398 18.86 6.84 3.41
N ALA A 399 19.97 7.27 2.82
CA ALA A 399 21.17 7.68 3.55
C ALA A 399 20.92 8.87 4.50
N GLY A 400 19.95 9.73 4.18
CA GLY A 400 19.58 10.88 5.01
C GLY A 400 18.74 10.53 6.24
N ILE A 401 18.16 9.34 6.30
CA ILE A 401 17.25 8.90 7.37
C ILE A 401 17.76 7.68 8.16
N CYS A 402 18.89 7.08 7.75
CA CYS A 402 19.50 5.93 8.42
C CYS A 402 20.70 6.32 9.29
N THR A 403 21.18 5.41 10.14
CA THR A 403 22.42 5.57 10.92
C THR A 403 23.40 4.45 10.58
N GLN A 404 24.66 4.80 10.30
CA GLN A 404 25.72 3.83 9.98
C GLN A 404 26.27 3.19 11.27
N GLY A 405 26.65 1.92 11.17
CA GLY A 405 27.17 1.13 12.28
C GLY A 405 26.15 0.12 12.84
N PRO A 406 26.58 -0.69 13.82
CA PRO A 406 25.78 -1.77 14.38
C PRO A 406 24.40 -1.29 14.82
N LEU A 407 23.36 -2.06 14.48
CA LEU A 407 21.98 -1.68 14.75
C LEU A 407 21.75 -1.44 16.25
N ALA A 408 21.48 -0.19 16.61
CA ALA A 408 21.01 0.18 17.93
C ALA A 408 19.46 0.18 17.97
N PRO A 409 18.83 -0.04 19.15
CA PRO A 409 17.37 0.04 19.27
C PRO A 409 16.84 1.40 18.79
N ASN A 410 15.79 1.38 17.96
CA ASN A 410 15.14 2.56 17.35
C ASN A 410 15.99 3.33 16.31
N GLN A 411 17.08 2.76 15.79
CA GLN A 411 17.81 3.31 14.65
C GLN A 411 17.50 2.53 13.37
N ARG A 412 17.28 3.24 12.27
CA ARG A 412 17.06 2.62 10.95
C ARG A 412 18.40 2.19 10.36
N SER A 413 18.46 0.94 9.90
CA SER A 413 19.61 0.38 9.19
C SER A 413 19.88 1.13 7.88
N CYS A 414 21.15 1.32 7.54
CA CYS A 414 21.58 1.85 6.26
C CYS A 414 21.68 0.79 5.14
N ALA A 415 21.31 -0.46 5.39
CA ALA A 415 21.36 -1.54 4.39
C ALA A 415 20.65 -1.20 3.06
N PRO A 416 19.43 -0.61 3.04
CA PRO A 416 18.78 -0.21 1.79
C PRO A 416 19.62 0.80 0.98
N ALA A 417 20.22 1.79 1.65
CA ALA A 417 21.10 2.77 1.01
C ALA A 417 22.37 2.11 0.44
N TYR A 418 22.98 1.15 1.16
CA TYR A 418 24.15 0.42 0.67
C TYR A 418 23.85 -0.36 -0.61
N TYR A 419 22.70 -1.04 -0.69
CA TYR A 419 22.30 -1.79 -1.88
C TYR A 419 21.94 -0.88 -3.05
N LEU A 420 21.25 0.24 -2.81
CA LEU A 420 20.97 1.21 -3.87
C LEU A 420 22.24 1.87 -4.42
N TYR A 421 23.21 2.21 -3.55
CA TYR A 421 24.51 2.71 -3.99
C TYR A 421 25.36 1.65 -4.70
N ARG A 422 25.34 0.38 -4.24
CA ARG A 422 25.95 -0.74 -4.97
C ARG A 422 25.41 -0.81 -6.39
N ASP A 423 24.09 -0.84 -6.52
CA ASP A 423 23.44 -0.98 -7.81
C ASP A 423 23.72 0.24 -8.70
N PHE A 424 23.74 1.44 -8.12
CA PHE A 424 24.19 2.64 -8.83
C PHE A 424 25.63 2.49 -9.35
N LEU A 425 26.55 1.90 -8.59
CA LEU A 425 27.96 1.68 -8.95
C LEU A 425 28.17 0.51 -9.92
N THR A 426 27.28 -0.48 -9.99
CA THR A 426 27.38 -1.60 -10.94
C THR A 426 26.62 -1.39 -12.24
N TYR A 427 25.73 -0.39 -12.30
CA TYR A 427 24.92 -0.13 -13.48
C TYR A 427 25.70 0.43 -14.68
N GLY A 428 25.86 -0.35 -15.75
CA GLY A 428 26.41 0.12 -17.03
C GLY A 428 27.86 0.65 -16.94
N ASP A 429 28.22 1.61 -17.80
CA ASP A 429 29.57 2.20 -17.85
C ASP A 429 29.77 3.23 -16.70
N PRO A 430 30.78 3.05 -15.82
CA PRO A 430 31.10 4.01 -14.79
C PRO A 430 31.34 5.44 -15.26
N LYS A 431 31.89 5.64 -16.45
CA LYS A 431 32.28 6.98 -16.90
C LYS A 431 31.09 7.90 -17.15
N SER A 432 29.91 7.36 -17.41
CA SER A 432 28.69 8.15 -17.68
C SER A 432 28.02 8.69 -16.41
N ARG A 433 28.42 8.24 -15.21
CA ARG A 433 27.75 8.55 -13.93
C ARG A 433 28.30 9.76 -13.17
N GLY A 434 29.42 10.32 -13.63
CA GLY A 434 30.07 11.49 -13.02
C GLY A 434 30.91 11.18 -11.78
N ALA A 435 32.13 11.72 -11.74
CA ALA A 435 33.12 11.41 -10.70
C ALA A 435 32.65 11.78 -9.27
N THR A 436 31.94 12.91 -9.11
CA THR A 436 31.46 13.37 -7.80
C THR A 436 30.47 12.39 -7.17
N ARG A 437 29.54 11.86 -7.97
CA ARG A 437 28.50 10.93 -7.49
C ARG A 437 29.09 9.57 -7.16
N ILE A 438 30.02 9.09 -7.99
CA ILE A 438 30.81 7.89 -7.70
C ILE A 438 31.57 8.07 -6.38
N ALA A 439 32.22 9.22 -6.18
CA ALA A 439 32.92 9.51 -4.94
C ALA A 439 31.99 9.53 -3.72
N GLN A 440 30.79 10.11 -3.83
CA GLN A 440 29.79 10.11 -2.75
C GLN A 440 29.29 8.70 -2.40
N ALA A 441 28.88 7.92 -3.40
CA ALA A 441 28.42 6.54 -3.20
C ALA A 441 29.52 5.65 -2.62
N SER A 442 30.74 5.77 -3.16
CA SER A 442 31.90 5.01 -2.68
C SER A 442 32.31 5.42 -1.27
N ALA A 443 32.27 6.72 -0.95
CA ALA A 443 32.55 7.22 0.39
C ALA A 443 31.53 6.72 1.41
N PHE A 444 30.23 6.69 1.06
CA PHE A 444 29.19 6.17 1.94
C PHE A 444 29.36 4.68 2.25
N LEU A 445 29.69 3.86 1.25
CA LEU A 445 30.01 2.43 1.46
C LEU A 445 31.29 2.24 2.28
N THR A 446 32.31 3.05 2.02
CA THR A 446 33.57 3.01 2.77
C THR A 446 33.36 3.41 4.23
N SER A 447 32.57 4.46 4.49
CA SER A 447 32.26 4.90 5.84
C SER A 447 31.39 3.90 6.59
N GLY A 448 30.42 3.27 5.93
CA GLY A 448 29.60 2.19 6.50
C GLY A 448 30.45 0.98 6.92
N CYS A 449 31.33 0.52 6.04
CA CYS A 449 32.27 -0.55 6.38
C CYS A 449 33.20 -0.14 7.53
N ALA A 450 33.65 1.12 7.55
CA ALA A 450 34.46 1.66 8.65
C ALA A 450 33.69 1.81 9.97
N ALA A 451 32.37 2.04 9.92
CA ALA A 451 31.48 2.14 11.07
C ALA A 451 31.12 0.78 11.68
N GLY A 452 31.28 -0.31 10.92
CA GLY A 452 31.08 -1.68 11.40
C GLY A 452 29.93 -2.43 10.72
N ASP A 453 29.45 -1.98 9.56
CA ASP A 453 28.36 -2.64 8.85
C ASP A 453 28.87 -3.77 7.93
N PRO A 454 28.46 -5.03 8.16
CA PRO A 454 28.91 -6.16 7.34
C PRO A 454 28.42 -6.06 5.89
N GLU A 455 27.22 -5.55 5.62
CA GLU A 455 26.65 -5.37 4.29
C GLU A 455 27.47 -4.38 3.44
N ALA A 456 27.92 -3.29 4.06
CA ALA A 456 28.77 -2.30 3.41
C ALA A 456 30.14 -2.88 3.07
N CYS A 457 30.76 -3.62 4.01
CA CYS A 457 32.06 -4.27 3.78
C CYS A 457 31.98 -5.36 2.70
N ALA A 458 30.95 -6.21 2.75
CA ALA A 458 30.72 -7.25 1.75
C ALA A 458 30.51 -6.65 0.36
N THR A 459 29.69 -5.60 0.26
CA THR A 459 29.46 -4.84 -0.97
C THR A 459 30.76 -4.26 -1.55
N LEU A 460 31.57 -3.61 -0.71
CA LEU A 460 32.86 -3.02 -1.11
C LEU A 460 33.80 -4.10 -1.70
N SER A 461 33.86 -5.27 -1.06
CA SER A 461 34.74 -6.37 -1.50
C SER A 461 34.47 -6.84 -2.94
N LYS A 462 33.21 -6.73 -3.40
CA LYS A 462 32.71 -7.20 -4.70
C LYS A 462 32.88 -6.25 -5.87
N LEU A 463 33.41 -5.04 -5.64
CA LEU A 463 33.39 -3.97 -6.64
C LEU A 463 34.82 -3.60 -7.11
N PRO A 464 35.47 -4.44 -7.95
CA PRO A 464 36.86 -4.26 -8.39
C PRO A 464 37.11 -2.98 -9.20
N ALA A 465 36.08 -2.37 -9.75
CA ALA A 465 36.18 -1.15 -10.54
C ALA A 465 36.44 0.12 -9.71
N PHE A 466 36.18 0.08 -8.39
CA PHE A 466 36.21 1.27 -7.52
C PHE A 466 37.24 1.19 -6.40
N TRP A 467 37.56 -0.03 -5.95
CA TRP A 467 38.54 -0.25 -4.89
C TRP A 467 39.67 -1.17 -5.39
N PRO A 468 40.93 -0.83 -5.07
CA PRO A 468 42.06 -1.70 -5.39
C PRO A 468 41.94 -3.02 -4.62
N VAL A 469 42.61 -4.06 -5.13
CA VAL A 469 42.59 -5.40 -4.52
C VAL A 469 42.86 -5.32 -3.01
N ALA A 470 43.89 -4.61 -2.56
CA ALA A 470 44.24 -4.48 -1.14
C ALA A 470 43.10 -3.94 -0.25
N GLU A 471 42.30 -2.99 -0.74
CA GLU A 471 41.17 -2.44 0.03
C GLU A 471 39.99 -3.41 0.06
N ARG A 472 39.74 -4.11 -1.05
CA ARG A 472 38.71 -5.17 -1.12
C ARG A 472 39.06 -6.36 -0.25
N GLN A 473 40.34 -6.71 -0.18
CA GLN A 473 40.90 -7.71 0.73
C GLN A 473 40.68 -7.31 2.19
N ALA A 474 41.01 -6.07 2.54
CA ALA A 474 40.77 -5.54 3.89
C ALA A 474 39.27 -5.51 4.25
N ALA A 475 38.41 -5.13 3.31
CA ALA A 475 36.96 -5.13 3.52
C ALA A 475 36.39 -6.55 3.67
N ALA A 476 36.86 -7.52 2.87
CA ALA A 476 36.49 -8.93 3.03
C ALA A 476 36.92 -9.47 4.40
N ALA A 477 38.17 -9.23 4.80
CA ALA A 477 38.66 -9.61 6.12
C ALA A 477 37.87 -8.95 7.26
N ARG A 478 37.47 -7.69 7.08
CA ARG A 478 36.66 -6.96 8.06
C ARG A 478 35.23 -7.49 8.15
N ALA A 479 34.59 -7.79 7.02
CA ALA A 479 33.25 -8.40 7.00
C ALA A 479 33.27 -9.75 7.75
N ILE A 480 34.30 -10.58 7.51
CA ILE A 480 34.52 -11.83 8.25
C ILE A 480 34.64 -11.56 9.74
N ALA A 481 35.52 -10.64 10.15
CA ALA A 481 35.73 -10.33 11.56
C ALA A 481 34.46 -9.77 12.25
N LEU A 482 33.67 -8.95 11.55
CA LEU A 482 32.41 -8.42 12.07
C LEU A 482 31.38 -9.54 12.26
N CYS A 483 31.23 -10.42 11.27
CA CYS A 483 30.30 -11.55 11.34
C CYS A 483 30.72 -12.63 12.34
N ASP A 484 32.02 -12.83 12.56
CA ASP A 484 32.54 -13.75 13.59
C ASP A 484 32.30 -13.20 15.01
N GLY A 485 32.20 -11.88 15.16
CA GLY A 485 31.91 -11.21 16.44
C GLY A 485 30.43 -11.13 16.81
N GLN A 486 29.51 -11.51 15.91
CA GLN A 486 28.07 -11.52 16.18
C GLN A 486 27.65 -12.81 16.90
N GLU A 487 26.94 -12.68 18.03
CA GLU A 487 26.35 -13.84 18.73
C GLU A 487 25.17 -14.44 17.94
N ASN A 488 24.34 -13.59 17.34
CA ASN A 488 23.27 -13.96 16.42
C ASN A 488 23.61 -13.39 15.05
N LYS A 489 23.90 -14.26 14.08
CA LYS A 489 24.27 -13.85 12.72
C LYS A 489 23.06 -13.33 11.98
N ASP A 490 23.20 -12.16 11.36
CA ASP A 490 22.23 -11.67 10.39
C ASP A 490 22.33 -12.45 9.04
N SER A 491 21.40 -12.17 8.12
CA SER A 491 21.33 -12.89 6.84
C SER A 491 22.59 -12.69 5.97
N ILE A 492 23.28 -11.54 6.07
CA ILE A 492 24.54 -11.33 5.34
C ILE A 492 25.68 -12.14 5.95
N CYS A 493 25.71 -12.30 7.28
CA CYS A 493 26.72 -13.07 7.99
C CYS A 493 26.55 -14.58 7.84
N GLU A 494 25.32 -15.08 7.72
CA GLU A 494 25.04 -16.49 7.36
C GLU A 494 25.46 -16.81 5.91
N SER A 495 25.28 -15.85 5.01
CA SER A 495 25.58 -15.98 3.58
C SER A 495 26.93 -15.38 3.17
N LEU A 496 27.80 -15.04 4.13
CA LEU A 496 28.99 -14.22 3.89
C LEU A 496 29.91 -14.75 2.79
N GLY A 497 30.14 -16.06 2.74
CA GLY A 497 30.97 -16.69 1.70
C GLY A 497 30.47 -16.42 0.27
N ALA A 498 29.16 -16.35 0.09
CA ALA A 498 28.53 -15.96 -1.18
C ALA A 498 28.45 -14.43 -1.34
N ALA A 499 28.46 -13.68 -0.24
CA ALA A 499 28.42 -12.22 -0.23
C ALA A 499 29.77 -11.55 -0.54
N LEU A 500 30.90 -12.28 -0.44
CA LEU A 500 32.25 -11.80 -0.74
C LEU A 500 32.67 -12.08 -2.20
N ASP A 501 33.72 -11.41 -2.68
CA ASP A 501 34.32 -11.67 -3.99
C ASP A 501 35.24 -12.92 -3.94
N PRO A 502 34.94 -14.01 -4.67
CA PRO A 502 35.78 -15.22 -4.67
C PRO A 502 37.17 -15.01 -5.31
N SER A 503 37.39 -13.90 -6.03
CA SER A 503 38.67 -13.57 -6.66
C SER A 503 39.69 -12.96 -5.71
N VAL A 504 39.30 -12.48 -4.52
CA VAL A 504 40.24 -11.95 -3.53
C VAL A 504 40.77 -13.06 -2.62
N ALA A 505 42.07 -13.01 -2.30
CA ALA A 505 42.75 -14.09 -1.58
C ALA A 505 42.16 -14.35 -0.18
N GLU A 506 41.63 -13.33 0.48
CA GLU A 506 41.11 -13.33 1.85
C GLU A 506 39.71 -13.96 1.91
N ALA A 507 38.96 -13.94 0.81
CA ALA A 507 37.69 -14.64 0.70
C ALA A 507 37.88 -16.14 0.39
N ARG A 508 39.01 -16.53 -0.25
CA ARG A 508 39.26 -17.94 -0.63
C ARG A 508 39.32 -18.89 0.57
N PRO A 509 39.95 -18.58 1.71
CA PRO A 509 39.88 -19.41 2.91
C PRO A 509 38.46 -19.60 3.42
N ALA A 510 37.63 -18.55 3.44
CA ALA A 510 36.23 -18.67 3.85
C ALA A 510 35.42 -19.55 2.88
N LEU A 511 35.61 -19.38 1.58
CA LEU A 511 34.98 -20.20 0.54
C LEU A 511 35.47 -21.66 0.57
N ARG A 512 36.79 -21.85 0.76
CA ARG A 512 37.42 -23.17 0.80
C ARG A 512 37.07 -23.93 2.08
N ALA A 513 37.08 -23.26 3.24
CA ALA A 513 36.63 -23.86 4.49
C ALA A 513 35.16 -24.30 4.40
N ARG A 514 34.31 -23.49 3.75
CA ARG A 514 32.93 -23.89 3.46
C ARG A 514 32.88 -25.09 2.52
N TYR A 515 33.63 -25.09 1.42
CA TYR A 515 33.73 -26.27 0.53
C TYR A 515 34.20 -27.52 1.28
N ASP A 516 35.30 -27.45 2.04
CA ASP A 516 35.89 -28.61 2.72
C ASP A 516 34.94 -29.17 3.78
N ALA A 517 34.23 -28.31 4.51
CA ALA A 517 33.18 -28.74 5.44
C ALA A 517 32.04 -29.47 4.73
N MET A 518 31.54 -28.91 3.61
CA MET A 518 30.47 -29.52 2.82
C MET A 518 30.93 -30.83 2.15
N ALA A 519 32.16 -30.88 1.64
CA ALA A 519 32.75 -32.06 1.00
C ALA A 519 32.99 -33.19 2.01
N GLN A 520 33.44 -32.85 3.24
CA GLN A 520 33.60 -33.83 4.31
C GLN A 520 32.25 -34.42 4.72
N SER A 521 31.23 -33.56 4.88
CA SER A 521 29.85 -34.00 5.13
C SER A 521 29.35 -34.91 4.00
N CYS A 522 29.54 -34.53 2.74
CA CYS A 522 29.13 -35.34 1.59
C CYS A 522 29.74 -36.77 1.57
N ARG A 523 31.03 -36.90 1.93
CA ARG A 523 31.71 -38.20 1.97
C ARG A 523 31.32 -39.06 3.18
N ALA A 524 30.78 -38.46 4.25
CA ALA A 524 30.49 -39.17 5.49
C ALA A 524 29.26 -40.08 5.32
N PRO A 525 29.39 -41.42 5.47
CA PRO A 525 28.25 -42.33 5.38
C PRO A 525 27.21 -42.03 6.46
N GLU A 526 27.66 -41.77 7.69
CA GLU A 526 26.82 -41.37 8.83
C GLU A 526 26.98 -39.87 9.11
N GLY A 527 25.88 -39.15 9.35
CA GLY A 527 25.88 -37.73 9.73
C GLY A 527 26.12 -36.70 8.61
N GLY A 528 26.44 -37.14 7.39
CA GLY A 528 26.54 -36.28 6.20
C GLY A 528 25.20 -35.91 5.54
N SER A 529 25.17 -34.84 4.72
CA SER A 529 23.97 -34.34 4.00
C SER A 529 24.11 -34.35 2.46
N TYR A 530 23.03 -34.66 1.73
CA TYR A 530 22.98 -34.57 0.27
C TYR A 530 23.06 -33.10 -0.22
N GLN A 531 22.51 -32.15 0.55
CA GLN A 531 22.57 -30.72 0.21
C GLN A 531 24.02 -30.24 0.22
N ASP A 532 24.83 -30.78 1.13
CA ASP A 532 26.25 -30.46 1.22
C ASP A 532 27.01 -30.99 0.01
N CYS A 533 26.60 -32.13 -0.58
CA CYS A 533 27.16 -32.59 -1.86
C CYS A 533 26.89 -31.60 -3.01
N ILE A 534 25.68 -31.03 -3.08
CA ILE A 534 25.29 -30.02 -4.09
C ILE A 534 26.03 -28.70 -3.84
N GLN A 535 26.09 -28.22 -2.60
CA GLN A 535 26.81 -27.00 -2.25
C GLN A 535 28.32 -27.16 -2.48
N ALA A 536 28.89 -28.31 -2.17
CA ALA A 536 30.28 -28.61 -2.47
C ALA A 536 30.57 -28.53 -3.98
N LEU A 537 29.66 -29.00 -4.85
CA LEU A 537 29.79 -28.84 -6.29
C LEU A 537 29.87 -27.37 -6.71
N HIS A 538 28.94 -26.52 -6.25
CA HIS A 538 28.92 -25.10 -6.60
C HIS A 538 30.13 -24.34 -6.05
N LEU A 539 30.46 -24.53 -4.77
CA LEU A 539 31.62 -23.90 -4.13
C LEU A 539 32.94 -24.34 -4.79
N TYR A 540 33.06 -25.60 -5.23
CA TYR A 540 34.23 -26.09 -5.94
C TYR A 540 34.37 -25.44 -7.33
N ALA A 541 33.25 -25.29 -8.04
CA ALA A 541 33.23 -24.60 -9.33
C ALA A 541 33.68 -23.13 -9.17
N ASP A 542 33.23 -22.45 -8.11
CA ASP A 542 33.62 -21.07 -7.79
C ASP A 542 35.11 -20.93 -7.42
N LEU A 543 35.71 -21.96 -6.81
CA LEU A 543 37.14 -21.99 -6.50
C LEU A 543 38.04 -22.01 -7.75
N LYS A 544 37.48 -22.36 -8.92
CA LYS A 544 38.16 -22.51 -10.22
C LYS A 544 39.43 -23.33 -10.09
N ALA A 545 39.29 -24.52 -9.52
CA ALA A 545 40.42 -25.42 -9.32
C ALA A 545 41.05 -25.83 -10.67
N PRO A 546 42.37 -26.08 -10.73
CA PRO A 546 43.08 -26.37 -11.98
C PRO A 546 42.62 -27.64 -12.71
N ASP A 547 41.98 -28.55 -11.98
CA ASP A 547 41.47 -29.84 -12.45
C ASP A 547 40.00 -29.78 -12.91
N GLY A 548 39.43 -28.58 -13.04
CA GLY A 548 38.04 -28.41 -13.45
C GLY A 548 37.08 -28.96 -12.40
N LEU A 549 36.29 -29.97 -12.77
CA LEU A 549 35.34 -30.64 -11.88
C LEU A 549 35.78 -32.07 -11.49
N ASP A 550 36.97 -32.51 -11.90
CA ASP A 550 37.37 -33.91 -11.76
C ASP A 550 37.44 -34.36 -10.28
N THR A 551 38.02 -33.53 -9.40
CA THR A 551 38.07 -33.86 -7.96
C THR A 551 36.69 -33.92 -7.32
N VAL A 552 35.78 -32.99 -7.65
CA VAL A 552 34.44 -32.98 -7.05
C VAL A 552 33.57 -34.09 -7.65
N GLU A 553 33.73 -34.43 -8.92
CA GLU A 553 33.06 -35.59 -9.52
C GLU A 553 33.56 -36.91 -8.92
N ALA A 554 34.87 -37.07 -8.71
CA ALA A 554 35.42 -38.27 -8.06
C ALA A 554 34.89 -38.43 -6.63
N MET A 555 34.79 -37.33 -5.88
CA MET A 555 34.14 -37.29 -4.58
C MET A 555 32.67 -37.71 -4.67
N LEU A 556 31.90 -37.19 -5.63
CA LEU A 556 30.49 -37.52 -5.80
C LEU A 556 30.29 -38.99 -6.19
N LYS A 557 31.20 -39.57 -6.99
CA LYS A 557 31.21 -41.01 -7.30
C LYS A 557 31.49 -41.87 -6.06
N GLU A 558 32.45 -41.46 -5.23
CA GLU A 558 32.72 -42.13 -3.95
C GLU A 558 31.50 -42.07 -3.02
N ALA A 559 30.82 -40.93 -3.00
CA ALA A 559 29.59 -40.71 -2.25
C ALA A 559 28.31 -41.21 -2.95
N CYS A 560 28.42 -41.92 -4.07
CA CYS A 560 27.30 -42.55 -4.79
C CYS A 560 27.58 -44.05 -4.98
N SER A 561 27.33 -44.82 -3.93
CA SER A 561 27.56 -46.25 -3.84
C SER A 561 26.51 -46.92 -2.95
N PRO A 562 26.40 -48.25 -2.91
CA PRO A 562 25.45 -48.93 -2.03
C PRO A 562 25.63 -48.61 -0.53
N ALA A 563 26.78 -48.07 -0.12
CA ALA A 563 27.07 -47.70 1.28
C ALA A 563 26.95 -46.19 1.56
N ASN A 564 26.77 -45.36 0.52
CA ASN A 564 26.57 -43.92 0.65
C ASN A 564 25.84 -43.41 -0.60
N LEU A 565 24.59 -42.96 -0.45
CA LEU A 565 23.73 -42.55 -1.56
C LEU A 565 23.77 -41.03 -1.84
N LYS A 566 24.30 -40.22 -0.91
CA LYS A 566 24.15 -38.75 -0.85
C LYS A 566 24.72 -38.01 -2.06
N GLY A 567 25.76 -38.57 -2.68
CA GLY A 567 26.40 -38.03 -3.87
C GLY A 567 25.63 -38.29 -5.16
N CYS A 568 24.68 -39.23 -5.17
CA CYS A 568 24.01 -39.66 -6.39
C CYS A 568 23.18 -38.55 -7.05
N GLY A 569 22.47 -37.74 -6.26
CA GLY A 569 21.70 -36.62 -6.78
C GLY A 569 22.57 -35.57 -7.49
N ALA A 570 23.66 -35.12 -6.86
CA ALA A 570 24.60 -34.16 -7.43
C ALA A 570 25.37 -34.75 -8.63
N LEU A 571 25.72 -36.03 -8.59
CA LEU A 571 26.34 -36.73 -9.71
C LEU A 571 25.39 -36.79 -10.92
N ALA A 572 24.10 -37.07 -10.69
CA ALA A 572 23.07 -37.04 -11.72
C ALA A 572 22.85 -35.62 -12.29
N GLN A 573 23.08 -34.54 -11.53
CA GLN A 573 23.03 -33.17 -12.08
C GLN A 573 24.13 -32.93 -13.12
N ILE A 574 25.35 -33.45 -12.89
CA ILE A 574 26.47 -33.31 -13.83
C ILE A 574 26.22 -34.11 -15.13
N TYR A 575 25.63 -35.30 -15.02
CA TYR A 575 25.32 -36.15 -16.18
C TYR A 575 24.04 -35.77 -16.91
N GLY A 576 23.20 -34.93 -16.31
CA GLY A 576 21.94 -34.49 -16.89
C GLY A 576 22.10 -33.69 -18.20
N PRO A 577 20.97 -33.41 -18.87
CA PRO A 577 20.96 -32.70 -20.15
C PRO A 577 21.13 -31.17 -20.01
N ASP A 578 20.89 -30.62 -18.82
CA ASP A 578 20.83 -29.18 -18.57
C ASP A 578 22.11 -28.65 -17.93
N ASN A 579 22.56 -27.47 -18.37
CA ASN A 579 23.67 -26.76 -17.71
C ASN A 579 23.24 -26.33 -16.31
N LEU A 580 24.17 -26.31 -15.35
CA LEU A 580 23.90 -25.70 -14.04
C LEU A 580 24.40 -24.26 -14.06
N GLU A 581 23.47 -23.30 -13.98
CA GLU A 581 23.79 -21.88 -13.98
C GLU A 581 23.57 -21.25 -12.61
N THR A 582 24.54 -20.44 -12.18
CA THR A 582 24.44 -19.53 -11.04
C THR A 582 24.84 -18.12 -11.48
N GLN A 583 24.59 -17.08 -10.68
CA GLN A 583 24.96 -15.70 -11.01
C GLN A 583 26.47 -15.49 -11.28
N ALA A 584 27.34 -16.39 -10.79
CA ALA A 584 28.80 -16.27 -10.91
C ALA A 584 29.46 -17.36 -11.76
N THR A 585 28.83 -18.54 -11.88
CA THR A 585 29.46 -19.74 -12.44
C THR A 585 28.47 -20.59 -13.23
N SER A 586 28.89 -21.04 -14.41
CA SER A 586 28.17 -21.99 -15.26
C SER A 586 28.94 -23.30 -15.31
N ILE A 587 28.27 -24.41 -14.95
CA ILE A 587 28.79 -25.76 -15.06
C ILE A 587 28.12 -26.41 -16.29
N PRO A 588 28.89 -26.77 -17.32
CA PRO A 588 28.34 -27.35 -18.53
C PRO A 588 27.79 -28.76 -18.27
N ALA A 589 26.63 -29.04 -18.86
CA ALA A 589 26.01 -30.36 -18.89
C ALA A 589 26.90 -31.37 -19.62
N ARG A 590 26.92 -32.62 -19.15
CA ARG A 590 27.56 -33.71 -19.89
C ARG A 590 26.61 -34.45 -20.82
N ASN A 591 25.31 -34.39 -20.55
CA ASN A 591 24.26 -35.03 -21.35
C ASN A 591 24.53 -36.54 -21.62
N ASP A 592 24.84 -37.28 -20.56
CA ASP A 592 25.07 -38.72 -20.57
C ASP A 592 23.86 -39.43 -19.92
N THR A 593 22.88 -39.81 -20.75
CA THR A 593 21.61 -40.38 -20.30
C THR A 593 21.79 -41.69 -19.51
N ASP A 594 22.76 -42.53 -19.89
CA ASP A 594 22.99 -43.81 -19.22
C ASP A 594 23.63 -43.60 -17.85
N ALA A 595 24.65 -42.73 -17.76
CA ALA A 595 25.26 -42.36 -16.48
C ALA A 595 24.27 -41.61 -15.57
N TYR A 596 23.41 -40.77 -16.15
CA TYR A 596 22.32 -40.08 -15.46
C TYR A 596 21.34 -41.06 -14.82
N LEU A 597 20.75 -41.97 -15.61
CA LEU A 597 19.80 -42.96 -15.09
C LEU A 597 20.47 -43.95 -14.14
N SER A 598 21.75 -44.29 -14.37
CA SER A 598 22.50 -45.16 -13.46
C SER A 598 22.72 -44.50 -12.10
N ALA A 599 23.08 -43.21 -12.06
CA ALA A 599 23.22 -42.47 -10.81
C ALA A 599 21.87 -42.35 -10.08
N LEU A 600 20.78 -42.05 -10.80
CA LEU A 600 19.44 -41.96 -10.22
C LEU A 600 18.93 -43.29 -9.65
N ARG A 601 19.17 -44.42 -10.35
CA ARG A 601 18.79 -45.74 -9.85
C ARG A 601 19.63 -46.18 -8.66
N MET A 602 20.93 -45.82 -8.63
CA MET A 602 21.78 -46.09 -7.48
C MET A 602 21.27 -45.34 -6.24
N GLY A 603 20.96 -44.05 -6.39
CA GLY A 603 20.45 -43.23 -5.28
C GLY A 603 18.97 -43.47 -4.94
N CYS A 604 18.24 -44.25 -5.73
CA CYS A 604 16.87 -44.69 -5.41
C CYS A 604 16.79 -46.22 -5.33
N PRO A 605 17.36 -46.84 -4.27
CA PRO A 605 17.31 -48.29 -4.09
C PRO A 605 15.89 -48.76 -3.73
N THR A 606 15.64 -50.07 -3.76
CA THR A 606 14.35 -50.64 -3.35
C THR A 606 14.35 -51.01 -1.86
N GLY A 607 13.17 -51.01 -1.22
CA GLY A 607 13.04 -51.40 0.19
C GLY A 607 13.30 -50.24 1.15
N ARG A 608 13.80 -50.55 2.37
CA ARG A 608 13.94 -49.57 3.47
C ARG A 608 14.91 -48.43 3.13
N ASP A 609 15.90 -48.71 2.31
CA ASP A 609 16.97 -47.77 1.93
C ASP A 609 16.47 -46.71 0.94
N ALA A 610 15.28 -46.91 0.33
CA ALA A 610 14.65 -45.91 -0.56
C ALA A 610 14.24 -44.63 0.18
N ALA A 611 14.20 -44.67 1.52
CA ALA A 611 13.91 -43.51 2.37
C ALA A 611 15.10 -42.57 2.54
N GLU A 612 16.32 -42.98 2.17
CA GLU A 612 17.55 -42.22 2.46
C GLU A 612 17.83 -41.08 1.46
N ASP A 613 17.24 -41.12 0.25
CA ASP A 613 17.40 -40.06 -0.77
C ASP A 613 16.13 -39.89 -1.62
N GLY A 614 15.09 -39.32 -1.01
CA GLY A 614 13.78 -39.10 -1.64
C GLY A 614 13.83 -38.21 -2.89
N ASN A 615 14.74 -37.22 -2.93
CA ASN A 615 14.92 -36.31 -4.07
C ASN A 615 15.46 -37.05 -5.31
N THR A 616 16.42 -37.97 -5.12
CA THR A 616 16.91 -38.80 -6.23
C THR A 616 15.82 -39.74 -6.75
N CYS A 617 14.97 -40.30 -5.87
CA CYS A 617 13.79 -41.06 -6.28
C CYS A 617 12.76 -40.22 -7.06
N ALA A 618 12.52 -38.97 -6.67
CA ALA A 618 11.63 -38.06 -7.39
C ALA A 618 12.14 -37.78 -8.82
N ARG A 619 13.44 -37.50 -8.97
CA ARG A 619 14.07 -37.29 -10.29
C ARG A 619 14.05 -38.55 -11.16
N LEU A 620 14.17 -39.74 -10.54
CA LEU A 620 13.96 -41.01 -11.25
C LEU A 620 12.51 -41.14 -11.74
N ALA A 621 11.53 -40.84 -10.89
CA ALA A 621 10.12 -40.88 -11.27
C ALA A 621 9.80 -39.91 -12.41
N ASP A 622 10.38 -38.70 -12.40
CA ASP A 622 10.21 -37.72 -13.48
C ASP A 622 10.88 -38.18 -14.78
N ALA A 623 12.08 -38.78 -14.71
CA ALA A 623 12.75 -39.35 -15.87
C ALA A 623 11.94 -40.51 -16.48
N VAL A 624 11.32 -41.35 -15.64
CA VAL A 624 10.43 -42.44 -16.07
C VAL A 624 9.11 -41.89 -16.64
N ALA A 625 8.50 -40.90 -16.01
CA ALA A 625 7.31 -40.24 -16.53
C ALA A 625 7.56 -39.58 -17.90
N GLY A 626 8.70 -38.91 -18.06
CA GLY A 626 9.14 -38.32 -19.33
C GLY A 626 9.39 -39.35 -20.44
N SER A 627 9.60 -40.63 -20.08
CA SER A 627 9.67 -41.74 -21.03
C SER A 627 8.31 -42.32 -21.43
N GLY A 628 7.21 -41.77 -20.89
CA GLY A 628 5.83 -42.13 -21.25
C GLY A 628 5.17 -43.17 -20.34
N ASP A 629 5.71 -43.44 -19.15
CA ASP A 629 5.18 -44.43 -18.20
C ASP A 629 4.76 -43.80 -16.86
N PRO A 630 3.54 -43.21 -16.80
CA PRO A 630 3.04 -42.53 -15.60
C PRO A 630 2.69 -43.48 -14.44
N GLU A 631 2.45 -44.76 -14.73
CA GLU A 631 2.16 -45.79 -13.72
C GLU A 631 3.46 -46.22 -13.03
N ALA A 632 4.53 -46.46 -13.79
CA ALA A 632 5.85 -46.73 -13.23
C ALA A 632 6.37 -45.53 -12.41
N ALA A 633 6.09 -44.29 -12.83
CA ALA A 633 6.41 -43.10 -12.05
C ALA A 633 5.66 -43.06 -10.70
N LEU A 634 4.37 -43.38 -10.68
CA LEU A 634 3.60 -43.51 -9.42
C LEU A 634 4.13 -44.65 -8.56
N GLN A 635 4.56 -45.75 -9.17
CA GLN A 635 5.14 -46.88 -8.44
C GLN A 635 6.45 -46.50 -7.74
N VAL A 636 7.36 -45.78 -8.42
CA VAL A 636 8.62 -45.28 -7.83
C VAL A 636 8.33 -44.35 -6.64
N ARG A 637 7.43 -43.37 -6.82
CA ARG A 637 7.07 -42.43 -5.73
C ARG A 637 6.42 -43.13 -4.55
N ALA A 638 5.52 -44.07 -4.81
CA ALA A 638 4.88 -44.84 -3.76
C ALA A 638 5.88 -45.69 -2.99
N GLN A 639 6.83 -46.35 -3.66
CA GLN A 639 7.86 -47.14 -3.00
C GLN A 639 8.74 -46.29 -2.07
N ALA A 640 9.16 -45.11 -2.53
CA ALA A 640 9.92 -44.17 -1.71
C ALA A 640 9.11 -43.74 -0.47
N CYS A 641 7.82 -43.41 -0.63
CA CYS A 641 6.97 -43.06 0.51
C CYS A 641 6.75 -44.23 1.47
N GLU A 642 6.47 -45.45 0.99
CA GLU A 642 6.30 -46.60 1.89
C GLU A 642 7.57 -46.93 2.69
N ALA A 643 8.73 -46.77 2.05
CA ALA A 643 10.01 -46.94 2.72
C ALA A 643 10.20 -45.91 3.84
N LEU A 644 9.87 -44.65 3.56
CA LEU A 644 9.90 -43.57 4.53
C LEU A 644 8.97 -43.85 5.72
N ILE A 645 7.71 -44.21 5.46
CA ILE A 645 6.75 -44.58 6.51
C ILE A 645 7.26 -45.75 7.35
N SER A 646 7.85 -46.77 6.71
CA SER A 646 8.38 -47.96 7.40
C SER A 646 9.65 -47.68 8.20
N SER A 647 10.43 -46.69 7.79
CA SER A 647 11.63 -46.26 8.51
C SER A 647 11.29 -45.54 9.82
N GLY A 648 10.12 -44.89 9.89
CA GLY A 648 9.71 -44.02 10.99
C GLY A 648 10.35 -42.63 10.94
N THR A 649 11.17 -42.34 9.94
CA THR A 649 11.79 -41.03 9.71
C THR A 649 10.74 -40.05 9.21
N THR A 650 10.63 -38.90 9.88
CA THR A 650 9.64 -37.85 9.55
C THR A 650 10.29 -36.58 8.99
N GLU A 651 11.62 -36.59 8.80
CA GLU A 651 12.43 -35.41 8.46
C GLU A 651 12.48 -35.07 6.96
N ASP A 652 12.03 -35.97 6.06
CA ASP A 652 11.98 -35.75 4.60
C ASP A 652 10.64 -36.24 4.02
N GLY A 653 9.61 -35.38 4.04
CA GLY A 653 8.24 -35.75 3.71
C GLY A 653 7.89 -35.66 2.21
N TRP A 654 8.81 -35.17 1.37
CA TRP A 654 8.57 -34.89 -0.06
C TRP A 654 8.13 -36.13 -0.85
N ALA A 655 8.75 -37.28 -0.59
CA ALA A 655 8.40 -38.53 -1.26
C ALA A 655 6.92 -38.89 -1.06
N CYS A 656 6.38 -38.68 0.15
CA CYS A 656 4.97 -38.95 0.45
C CYS A 656 4.04 -37.88 -0.08
N TYR A 657 4.43 -36.61 -0.03
CA TYR A 657 3.67 -35.53 -0.65
C TYR A 657 3.51 -35.74 -2.17
N ASP A 658 4.60 -36.04 -2.88
CA ASP A 658 4.58 -36.22 -4.34
C ASP A 658 3.86 -37.50 -4.77
N ALA A 659 3.91 -38.55 -3.95
CA ALA A 659 3.11 -39.75 -4.13
C ALA A 659 1.61 -39.43 -3.98
N ALA A 660 1.22 -38.71 -2.92
CA ALA A 660 -0.16 -38.30 -2.69
C ALA A 660 -0.70 -37.41 -3.82
N LYS A 661 0.09 -36.40 -4.22
CA LYS A 661 -0.24 -35.48 -5.31
C LYS A 661 -0.45 -36.21 -6.64
N LEU A 662 0.45 -37.13 -7.00
CA LEU A 662 0.35 -37.88 -8.24
C LEU A 662 -0.84 -38.84 -8.23
N ALA A 663 -1.05 -39.56 -7.12
CA ALA A 663 -2.20 -40.43 -6.92
C ALA A 663 -3.54 -39.68 -7.06
N LEU A 664 -3.64 -38.48 -6.46
CA LEU A 664 -4.80 -37.61 -6.61
C LEU A 664 -5.01 -37.18 -8.05
N SER A 665 -3.95 -36.74 -8.75
CA SER A 665 -4.07 -36.28 -10.14
C SER A 665 -4.48 -37.39 -11.12
N GLN A 666 -4.16 -38.64 -10.78
CA GLN A 666 -4.50 -39.82 -11.58
C GLN A 666 -5.80 -40.50 -11.13
N GLU A 667 -6.42 -40.03 -10.04
CA GLU A 667 -7.56 -40.66 -9.38
C GLU A 667 -7.32 -42.14 -9.02
N GLN A 668 -6.08 -42.47 -8.65
CA GLN A 668 -5.66 -43.83 -8.29
C GLN A 668 -5.22 -43.87 -6.84
N ARG A 669 -5.40 -45.02 -6.17
CA ARG A 669 -4.87 -45.26 -4.81
C ARG A 669 -5.29 -44.18 -3.80
N LEU A 670 -6.52 -43.68 -3.92
CA LEU A 670 -7.04 -42.56 -3.12
C LEU A 670 -6.96 -42.80 -1.59
N PRO A 671 -7.25 -44.00 -1.06
CA PRO A 671 -7.03 -44.28 0.37
C PRO A 671 -5.56 -44.16 0.78
N GLU A 672 -4.63 -44.62 -0.06
CA GLU A 672 -3.21 -44.44 0.20
C GLU A 672 -2.77 -42.98 0.06
N ALA A 673 -3.33 -42.24 -0.90
CA ALA A 673 -3.04 -40.81 -1.09
C ALA A 673 -3.35 -39.99 0.17
N LEU A 674 -4.47 -40.29 0.86
CA LEU A 674 -4.77 -39.67 2.15
C LEU A 674 -3.69 -40.01 3.18
N ARG A 675 -3.37 -41.29 3.33
CA ARG A 675 -2.38 -41.72 4.33
C ARG A 675 -1.00 -41.11 4.08
N TRP A 676 -0.59 -40.99 2.82
CA TRP A 676 0.66 -40.35 2.43
C TRP A 676 0.63 -38.84 2.69
N ALA A 677 -0.49 -38.17 2.41
CA ALA A 677 -0.68 -36.75 2.72
C ALA A 677 -0.67 -36.46 4.23
N GLU A 678 -1.33 -37.32 5.02
CA GLU A 678 -1.32 -37.24 6.49
C GLU A 678 0.08 -37.47 7.06
N PHE A 679 0.82 -38.44 6.53
CA PHE A 679 2.20 -38.67 6.94
C PHE A 679 3.09 -37.45 6.65
N ALA A 680 2.96 -36.84 5.47
CA ALA A 680 3.67 -35.62 5.15
C ALA A 680 3.24 -34.45 6.05
N CYS A 681 1.94 -34.33 6.36
CA CYS A 681 1.38 -33.31 7.25
C CYS A 681 1.92 -33.42 8.69
N ASP A 682 2.00 -34.64 9.24
CA ASP A 682 2.46 -34.87 10.62
C ASP A 682 4.00 -34.89 10.74
N GLY A 683 4.69 -34.76 9.61
CA GLY A 683 6.14 -34.79 9.47
C GLY A 683 6.89 -33.70 10.26
N ALA A 684 8.21 -33.87 10.37
CA ALA A 684 9.13 -32.86 10.87
C ALA A 684 9.71 -31.98 9.75
N ASP A 685 9.54 -32.37 8.48
CA ASP A 685 10.00 -31.63 7.32
C ASP A 685 9.23 -30.30 7.12
N ALA A 686 9.92 -29.21 7.47
CA ALA A 686 9.36 -27.88 7.43
C ALA A 686 9.00 -27.35 6.04
N SER A 687 9.60 -27.92 5.00
CA SER A 687 9.42 -27.46 3.63
C SER A 687 8.20 -28.07 2.95
N VAL A 688 7.66 -29.18 3.47
CA VAL A 688 6.59 -29.95 2.82
C VAL A 688 5.32 -30.11 3.67
N ALA A 689 5.45 -30.09 5.00
CA ALA A 689 4.34 -30.43 5.90
C ALA A 689 3.06 -29.59 5.66
N PRO A 690 3.12 -28.25 5.48
CA PRO A 690 1.93 -27.44 5.17
C PRO A 690 1.19 -27.91 3.91
N TYR A 691 1.93 -28.29 2.86
CA TYR A 691 1.37 -28.77 1.60
C TYR A 691 0.73 -30.16 1.75
N GLY A 692 1.33 -31.04 2.56
CA GLY A 692 0.76 -32.33 2.94
C GLY A 692 -0.57 -32.16 3.67
N CYS A 693 -0.62 -31.25 4.65
CA CYS A 693 -1.84 -30.92 5.38
C CYS A 693 -2.96 -30.39 4.48
N LYS A 694 -2.61 -29.54 3.51
CA LYS A 694 -3.58 -29.09 2.50
C LYS A 694 -4.15 -30.24 1.67
N LEU A 695 -3.31 -31.16 1.19
CA LEU A 695 -3.79 -32.32 0.42
C LEU A 695 -4.73 -33.20 1.26
N ALA A 696 -4.37 -33.46 2.52
CA ALA A 696 -5.22 -34.21 3.45
C ALA A 696 -6.57 -33.48 3.64
N GLY A 697 -6.55 -32.17 3.88
CA GLY A 697 -7.76 -31.34 4.01
C GLY A 697 -8.64 -31.38 2.77
N ASN A 698 -8.06 -31.29 1.57
CA ASN A 698 -8.79 -31.39 0.30
C ASN A 698 -9.47 -32.75 0.14
N ILE A 699 -8.75 -33.85 0.44
CA ILE A 699 -9.30 -35.22 0.39
C ILE A 699 -10.45 -35.39 1.39
N LEU A 700 -10.25 -34.95 2.63
CA LEU A 700 -11.22 -35.06 3.72
C LEU A 700 -12.47 -34.22 3.46
N SER A 701 -12.30 -33.00 2.96
CA SER A 701 -13.40 -32.09 2.65
C SER A 701 -14.24 -32.59 1.47
N ALA A 702 -13.61 -33.17 0.45
CA ALA A 702 -14.28 -33.65 -0.76
C ALA A 702 -14.78 -35.11 -0.66
N GLY A 703 -14.31 -35.86 0.34
CA GLY A 703 -14.64 -37.28 0.49
C GLY A 703 -14.02 -38.16 -0.62
N LEU A 704 -12.74 -37.93 -0.96
CA LEU A 704 -12.06 -38.72 -1.99
C LEU A 704 -11.52 -40.03 -1.41
N GLY A 705 -12.05 -41.17 -1.85
CA GLY A 705 -11.66 -42.49 -1.35
C GLY A 705 -12.21 -42.86 0.04
N GLN A 706 -12.92 -41.94 0.71
CA GLN A 706 -13.63 -42.14 1.98
C GLN A 706 -14.74 -41.08 2.15
N PRO A 707 -15.70 -41.21 3.09
CA PRO A 707 -16.70 -40.16 3.35
C PRO A 707 -16.06 -38.82 3.76
N ALA A 708 -16.75 -37.71 3.44
CA ALA A 708 -16.29 -36.37 3.82
C ALA A 708 -16.29 -36.18 5.36
N ASP A 709 -15.23 -35.57 5.88
CA ASP A 709 -15.01 -35.33 7.31
C ASP A 709 -14.59 -33.86 7.54
N PRO A 710 -15.56 -32.94 7.77
CA PRO A 710 -15.27 -31.52 7.90
C PRO A 710 -14.47 -31.18 9.16
N ALA A 711 -14.56 -31.96 10.23
CA ALA A 711 -13.79 -31.71 11.45
C ALA A 711 -12.30 -31.98 11.20
N ARG A 712 -11.96 -33.16 10.63
CA ARG A 712 -10.58 -33.47 10.27
C ARG A 712 -10.06 -32.59 9.13
N ALA A 713 -10.93 -32.15 8.21
CA ALA A 713 -10.55 -31.18 7.20
C ALA A 713 -10.18 -29.82 7.81
N LEU A 714 -10.96 -29.33 8.79
CA LEU A 714 -10.65 -28.10 9.53
C LEU A 714 -9.28 -28.21 10.22
N ALA A 715 -9.03 -29.30 10.94
CA ALA A 715 -7.74 -29.57 11.60
C ALA A 715 -6.57 -29.58 10.60
N ALA A 716 -6.77 -30.25 9.45
CA ALA A 716 -5.76 -30.32 8.41
C ALA A 716 -5.46 -28.95 7.79
N TYR A 717 -6.49 -28.15 7.45
CA TYR A 717 -6.27 -26.81 6.93
C TYR A 717 -5.68 -25.85 7.96
N GLN A 718 -6.07 -25.97 9.24
CA GLN A 718 -5.46 -25.21 10.33
C GLN A 718 -3.97 -25.48 10.42
N ARG A 719 -3.55 -26.76 10.42
CA ARG A 719 -2.13 -27.13 10.42
C ARG A 719 -1.40 -26.75 9.13
N GLY A 720 -2.09 -26.78 7.99
CA GLY A 720 -1.55 -26.27 6.74
C GLY A 720 -1.32 -24.76 6.75
N CYS A 721 -2.15 -24.01 7.47
CA CYS A 721 -2.02 -22.57 7.60
C CYS A 721 -1.09 -22.14 8.74
N PHE A 722 -1.13 -22.82 9.89
CA PHE A 722 -0.43 -22.48 11.12
C PHE A 722 0.24 -23.72 11.70
N HIS A 723 1.23 -24.23 10.98
CA HIS A 723 1.92 -25.43 11.41
C HIS A 723 2.81 -25.13 12.63
N HIS A 724 2.69 -25.91 13.70
CA HIS A 724 3.36 -25.66 14.98
C HIS A 724 4.89 -25.79 14.95
N ARG A 725 5.42 -26.45 13.91
CA ARG A 725 6.87 -26.70 13.78
C ARG A 725 7.56 -25.85 12.72
N VAL A 726 6.81 -25.13 11.88
CA VAL A 726 7.35 -24.60 10.63
C VAL A 726 6.90 -23.17 10.43
N HIS A 727 7.82 -22.30 10.01
CA HIS A 727 7.53 -20.90 9.76
C HIS A 727 6.83 -20.65 8.41
N THR A 728 6.72 -21.69 7.57
CA THR A 728 6.05 -21.64 6.25
C THR A 728 4.57 -22.02 6.37
N THR A 729 3.77 -21.57 5.41
CA THR A 729 2.33 -21.87 5.34
C THR A 729 1.96 -22.33 3.94
N ASP A 730 0.78 -22.94 3.78
CA ASP A 730 0.15 -23.12 2.47
C ASP A 730 -1.06 -22.17 2.35
N GLY A 731 -0.96 -21.20 1.45
CA GLY A 731 -1.99 -20.17 1.31
C GLY A 731 -3.38 -20.68 0.88
N GLU A 732 -3.47 -21.84 0.23
CA GLU A 732 -4.75 -22.47 -0.12
C GLU A 732 -5.38 -23.12 1.12
N ALA A 733 -4.60 -23.78 1.97
CA ALA A 733 -5.06 -24.25 3.27
C ALA A 733 -5.55 -23.09 4.14
N CYS A 734 -4.83 -21.97 4.17
CA CYS A 734 -5.26 -20.76 4.86
C CYS A 734 -6.59 -20.20 4.37
N LEU A 735 -6.80 -20.16 3.04
CA LEU A 735 -8.08 -19.78 2.45
C LEU A 735 -9.23 -20.69 2.90
N ASN A 736 -9.01 -22.00 2.87
CA ASN A 736 -10.05 -22.96 3.24
C ASN A 736 -10.33 -22.93 4.75
N TYR A 737 -9.30 -22.80 5.58
CA TYR A 737 -9.42 -22.64 7.03
C TYR A 737 -10.27 -21.40 7.38
N GLY A 738 -9.91 -20.22 6.87
CA GLY A 738 -10.64 -18.97 7.15
C GLY A 738 -12.10 -19.02 6.69
N ARG A 739 -12.39 -19.66 5.56
CA ARG A 739 -13.78 -19.86 5.08
C ARG A 739 -14.60 -20.73 6.03
N MET A 740 -14.02 -21.85 6.49
CA MET A 740 -14.71 -22.73 7.42
C MET A 740 -15.00 -22.03 8.76
N LEU A 741 -14.07 -21.20 9.26
CA LEU A 741 -14.29 -20.41 10.48
C LEU A 741 -15.44 -19.38 10.33
N ILE A 742 -15.51 -18.67 9.21
CA ILE A 742 -16.62 -17.75 8.94
C ILE A 742 -17.95 -18.50 8.87
N ASP A 743 -17.97 -19.65 8.19
CA ASP A 743 -19.17 -20.47 8.07
C ASP A 743 -19.62 -21.01 9.43
N THR A 744 -18.69 -21.39 10.30
CA THR A 744 -18.94 -21.77 11.70
C THR A 744 -19.63 -20.62 12.47
N VAL A 745 -19.08 -19.39 12.39
CA VAL A 745 -19.70 -18.21 13.02
C VAL A 745 -21.10 -17.94 12.47
N ARG A 746 -21.29 -18.04 11.15
CA ARG A 746 -22.60 -17.82 10.51
C ARG A 746 -23.65 -18.87 10.90
N ARG A 747 -23.25 -20.10 11.18
CA ARG A 747 -24.14 -21.15 11.69
C ARG A 747 -24.38 -21.06 13.20
N GLY A 748 -23.66 -20.19 13.91
CA GLY A 748 -23.71 -20.11 15.37
C GLY A 748 -23.19 -21.39 16.03
N GLU A 749 -22.24 -22.05 15.37
CA GLU A 749 -21.61 -23.29 15.83
C GLU A 749 -20.25 -22.98 16.47
N GLU A 750 -19.76 -23.94 17.25
CA GLU A 750 -18.38 -23.94 17.73
C GLU A 750 -17.44 -24.55 16.67
N PRO A 751 -16.19 -24.07 16.58
CA PRO A 751 -15.20 -24.71 15.75
C PRO A 751 -14.92 -26.12 16.30
N ALA A 752 -14.87 -27.11 15.40
CA ALA A 752 -14.63 -28.51 15.77
C ALA A 752 -13.23 -28.75 16.37
N GLU A 753 -12.33 -27.78 16.22
CA GLU A 753 -10.97 -27.78 16.72
C GLU A 753 -10.67 -26.43 17.40
N PRO A 754 -9.80 -26.39 18.42
CA PRO A 754 -9.32 -25.13 19.01
C PRO A 754 -8.66 -24.23 17.96
N LEU A 755 -8.85 -22.91 18.04
CA LEU A 755 -8.19 -21.92 17.17
C LEU A 755 -6.65 -21.99 17.31
N ALA A 756 -5.85 -21.53 16.35
CA ALA A 756 -4.38 -21.70 16.45
C ALA A 756 -3.72 -20.68 17.39
N PHE A 757 -4.23 -19.44 17.47
CA PHE A 757 -3.65 -18.39 18.33
C PHE A 757 -4.61 -17.87 19.40
N ALA A 758 -5.91 -17.89 19.13
CA ALA A 758 -6.91 -17.37 20.05
C ALA A 758 -7.39 -18.48 21.00
N HIS A 759 -6.65 -18.69 22.09
CA HIS A 759 -7.06 -19.57 23.19
C HIS A 759 -7.39 -18.74 24.43
N ARG A 760 -8.45 -19.10 25.15
CA ARG A 760 -8.66 -18.63 26.51
C ARG A 760 -8.04 -19.62 27.49
N GLU A 761 -7.20 -19.13 28.41
CA GLU A 761 -6.51 -19.96 29.42
C GLU A 761 -7.46 -20.62 30.44
N ASP A 762 -8.71 -20.16 30.51
CA ASP A 762 -9.74 -20.60 31.45
C ASP A 762 -10.63 -21.74 30.94
N GLY A 763 -10.47 -22.15 29.68
CA GLY A 763 -11.27 -23.22 29.07
C GLY A 763 -12.68 -22.80 28.63
N GLU A 764 -13.00 -21.51 28.64
CA GLU A 764 -14.25 -20.99 28.08
C GLU A 764 -14.20 -20.92 26.53
N GLU A 765 -15.38 -21.00 25.91
CA GLU A 765 -15.57 -20.95 24.46
C GLU A 765 -15.00 -19.64 23.85
N PRO A 766 -14.31 -19.70 22.69
CA PRO A 766 -13.84 -18.50 22.01
C PRO A 766 -15.05 -17.70 21.51
N THR A 767 -15.09 -16.41 21.83
CA THR A 767 -16.17 -15.53 21.38
C THR A 767 -16.18 -15.42 19.85
N PRO A 768 -17.34 -15.26 19.19
CA PRO A 768 -17.40 -15.14 17.73
C PRO A 768 -16.46 -14.08 17.12
N PRO A 769 -16.23 -12.90 17.73
CA PRO A 769 -15.22 -11.95 17.26
C PRO A 769 -13.79 -12.52 17.21
N LEU A 770 -13.40 -13.38 18.16
CA LEU A 770 -12.08 -14.03 18.16
C LEU A 770 -11.93 -15.04 17.01
N ILE A 771 -13.01 -15.77 16.69
CA ILE A 771 -13.02 -16.70 15.55
C ILE A 771 -12.84 -15.92 14.23
N LEU A 772 -13.47 -14.76 14.09
CA LEU A 772 -13.32 -13.89 12.92
C LEU A 772 -11.94 -13.24 12.83
N SER A 773 -11.35 -12.85 13.97
CA SER A 773 -9.94 -12.41 14.01
C SER A 773 -9.00 -13.50 13.50
N GLU A 774 -9.20 -14.76 13.89
CA GLU A 774 -8.43 -15.89 13.39
C GLU A 774 -8.64 -16.11 11.88
N ALA A 775 -9.86 -15.96 11.38
CA ALA A 775 -10.14 -16.02 9.94
C ALA A 775 -9.40 -14.92 9.15
N SER A 776 -9.36 -13.68 9.67
CA SER A 776 -8.58 -12.59 9.05
C SER A 776 -7.09 -12.91 9.01
N ARG A 777 -6.57 -13.50 10.09
CA ARG A 777 -5.18 -13.96 10.18
C ARG A 777 -4.88 -15.00 9.10
N ALA A 778 -5.76 -15.99 8.95
CA ALA A 778 -5.60 -17.03 7.95
C ALA A 778 -5.61 -16.44 6.53
N PHE A 779 -6.59 -15.60 6.19
CA PHE A 779 -6.65 -15.02 4.85
C PHE A 779 -5.46 -14.11 4.53
N ASP A 780 -4.97 -13.36 5.50
CA ASP A 780 -3.79 -12.53 5.33
C ASP A 780 -2.52 -13.38 5.10
N MET A 781 -2.35 -14.50 5.82
CA MET A 781 -1.29 -15.48 5.51
C MET A 781 -1.39 -16.04 4.09
N GLY A 782 -2.61 -16.41 3.66
CA GLY A 782 -2.83 -16.85 2.29
C GLY A 782 -2.56 -15.77 1.25
N CYS A 783 -2.82 -14.51 1.59
CA CYS A 783 -2.51 -13.38 0.72
C CYS A 783 -0.99 -13.15 0.59
N MET A 784 -0.21 -13.32 1.67
CA MET A 784 1.25 -13.28 1.63
C MET A 784 1.86 -14.38 0.75
N ASP A 785 1.21 -15.54 0.65
CA ASP A 785 1.54 -16.60 -0.34
C ASP A 785 1.04 -16.32 -1.76
N LYS A 786 0.59 -15.08 -2.04
CA LYS A 786 0.11 -14.60 -3.34
C LYS A 786 -1.15 -15.33 -3.84
N ILE A 787 -1.96 -15.88 -2.94
CA ILE A 787 -3.26 -16.47 -3.29
C ILE A 787 -4.29 -15.35 -3.41
N ALA A 788 -4.58 -14.93 -4.66
CA ALA A 788 -5.50 -13.84 -4.95
C ALA A 788 -6.87 -14.00 -4.27
N GLN A 789 -7.39 -15.24 -4.21
CA GLN A 789 -8.67 -15.54 -3.56
C GLN A 789 -8.63 -15.29 -2.04
N ALA A 790 -7.48 -15.50 -1.39
CA ALA A 790 -7.29 -15.20 0.03
C ALA A 790 -7.25 -13.69 0.27
N CYS A 791 -6.54 -12.93 -0.59
CA CYS A 791 -6.57 -11.48 -0.55
C CYS A 791 -7.99 -10.91 -0.70
N THR A 792 -8.77 -11.43 -1.67
CA THR A 792 -10.17 -11.05 -1.86
C THR A 792 -11.03 -11.42 -0.65
N ALA A 793 -10.84 -12.62 -0.09
CA ALA A 793 -11.59 -13.05 1.10
C ALA A 793 -11.28 -12.18 2.33
N ASN A 794 -10.02 -11.78 2.53
CA ASN A 794 -9.64 -10.90 3.63
C ASN A 794 -10.31 -9.53 3.52
N LYS A 795 -10.33 -8.96 2.31
CA LYS A 795 -11.01 -7.70 2.02
C LYS A 795 -12.51 -7.80 2.28
N GLN A 796 -13.15 -8.86 1.79
CA GLN A 796 -14.58 -9.08 1.99
C GLN A 796 -14.92 -9.22 3.48
N LEU A 797 -14.11 -9.96 4.25
CA LEU A 797 -14.30 -10.10 5.69
C LEU A 797 -14.26 -8.74 6.39
N LEU A 798 -13.29 -7.87 6.07
CA LEU A 798 -13.23 -6.53 6.64
C LEU A 798 -14.48 -5.69 6.31
N GLU A 799 -14.98 -5.78 5.08
CA GLU A 799 -16.20 -5.10 4.65
C GLU A 799 -17.43 -5.59 5.41
N ASP A 800 -17.71 -6.90 5.39
CA ASP A 800 -18.84 -7.55 6.07
C ASP A 800 -18.81 -7.28 7.59
N TRP A 801 -17.62 -7.27 8.19
CA TRP A 801 -17.50 -7.01 9.63
C TRP A 801 -17.77 -5.55 9.97
N SER A 802 -17.35 -4.64 9.08
CA SER A 802 -17.56 -3.20 9.25
C SER A 802 -18.99 -2.76 8.98
N THR A 803 -19.75 -3.46 8.13
CA THR A 803 -21.17 -3.19 7.93
C THR A 803 -22.01 -3.65 9.12
N GLY A 804 -21.47 -4.54 9.96
CA GLY A 804 -22.14 -5.09 11.14
C GLY A 804 -22.89 -6.38 10.85
N ASP A 805 -22.63 -6.99 9.70
CA ASP A 805 -23.22 -8.28 9.30
C ASP A 805 -22.60 -9.45 10.08
N LEU A 806 -21.50 -9.20 10.80
CA LEU A 806 -20.78 -10.14 11.65
C LEU A 806 -20.70 -9.64 13.11
N PRO A 807 -20.62 -10.54 14.10
CA PRO A 807 -20.50 -10.19 15.53
C PRO A 807 -19.30 -9.29 15.85
N PHE A 808 -19.47 -8.27 16.70
CA PHE A 808 -18.44 -7.28 17.06
C PHE A 808 -18.47 -6.97 18.57
N ASP A 809 -17.41 -6.34 19.09
CA ASP A 809 -17.36 -5.85 20.46
C ASP A 809 -17.92 -4.42 20.55
N PRO A 810 -18.84 -4.11 21.49
CA PRO A 810 -19.32 -2.74 21.67
C PRO A 810 -18.26 -1.86 22.33
N ALA A 811 -18.12 -0.63 21.85
CA ALA A 811 -17.26 0.38 22.43
C ALA A 811 -17.93 1.76 22.40
N THR A 812 -17.38 2.72 23.14
CA THR A 812 -17.69 4.15 23.02
C THR A 812 -16.45 4.85 22.50
N CYS A 813 -16.54 5.43 21.30
CA CYS A 813 -15.49 6.28 20.76
C CYS A 813 -15.73 7.73 21.12
N GLN A 814 -14.66 8.45 21.39
CA GLN A 814 -14.64 9.88 21.62
C GLN A 814 -13.56 10.55 20.78
N VAL A 815 -13.82 11.78 20.35
CA VAL A 815 -12.80 12.70 19.88
C VAL A 815 -12.67 13.81 20.91
N ARG A 816 -11.43 14.09 21.32
CA ARG A 816 -11.11 15.16 22.26
C ARG A 816 -10.19 16.20 21.63
N THR A 817 -10.36 17.46 22.01
CA THR A 817 -9.44 18.54 21.63
C THR A 817 -8.04 18.33 22.23
N ALA A 818 -7.08 19.16 21.83
CA ALA A 818 -5.75 19.19 22.46
C ALA A 818 -5.81 19.52 23.96
N THR A 819 -6.83 20.26 24.42
CA THR A 819 -7.06 20.60 25.84
C THR A 819 -7.84 19.53 26.60
N GLY A 820 -8.33 18.49 25.92
CA GLY A 820 -9.04 17.35 26.51
C GLY A 820 -10.56 17.45 26.55
N GLU A 821 -11.14 18.49 25.96
CA GLU A 821 -12.60 18.65 25.84
C GLU A 821 -13.18 17.65 24.82
N ILE A 822 -14.28 16.99 25.17
CA ILE A 822 -14.95 16.02 24.29
C ILE A 822 -15.72 16.79 23.21
N THR A 823 -15.34 16.61 21.95
CA THR A 823 -16.02 17.21 20.80
C THR A 823 -17.01 16.26 20.13
N SER A 824 -16.84 14.95 20.32
CA SER A 824 -17.72 13.92 19.77
C SER A 824 -17.65 12.69 20.67
N GLU A 825 -18.79 12.07 20.91
CA GLU A 825 -18.93 10.80 21.63
C GLU A 825 -20.03 9.99 20.97
N LYS A 826 -19.71 8.76 20.56
CA LYS A 826 -20.65 7.86 19.88
C LYS A 826 -20.40 6.40 20.27
N PRO A 827 -21.43 5.55 20.28
CA PRO A 827 -21.22 4.11 20.29
C PRO A 827 -20.50 3.69 19.01
N CYS A 828 -19.57 2.75 19.13
CA CYS A 828 -18.76 2.21 18.06
C CYS A 828 -18.75 0.69 18.11
N ARG A 829 -18.44 0.09 16.97
CA ARG A 829 -18.12 -1.32 16.85
C ARG A 829 -16.62 -1.47 16.89
N SER A 830 -16.12 -2.42 17.67
CA SER A 830 -14.70 -2.71 17.82
C SER A 830 -14.44 -4.14 17.39
N PHE A 831 -13.33 -4.35 16.70
CA PHE A 831 -12.80 -5.68 16.42
C PHE A 831 -11.31 -5.63 16.12
N ILE A 832 -10.66 -6.80 16.20
CA ILE A 832 -9.25 -6.95 15.86
C ILE A 832 -9.14 -7.63 14.50
N PHE A 833 -8.48 -6.95 13.57
CA PHE A 833 -8.25 -7.43 12.21
C PHE A 833 -6.75 -7.63 11.98
N TYR A 834 -6.34 -8.77 11.42
CA TYR A 834 -4.92 -9.04 11.18
C TYR A 834 -4.52 -8.72 9.75
N GLN A 835 -3.40 -8.02 9.62
CA GLN A 835 -2.80 -7.70 8.32
C GLN A 835 -1.27 -7.59 8.45
N ALA A 836 -0.55 -8.09 7.45
CA ALA A 836 0.89 -7.85 7.31
C ALA A 836 1.17 -6.50 6.63
N ALA A 837 2.07 -5.72 7.22
CA ALA A 837 2.64 -4.55 6.55
C ALA A 837 3.53 -5.00 5.38
N PRO A 838 3.69 -4.22 4.29
CA PRO A 838 4.44 -4.64 3.10
C PRO A 838 5.85 -5.18 3.38
N ASP A 839 6.57 -4.56 4.30
CA ASP A 839 7.93 -4.94 4.71
C ASP A 839 7.98 -6.11 5.71
N MET A 840 6.85 -6.45 6.33
CA MET A 840 6.72 -7.60 7.24
C MET A 840 6.27 -8.88 6.52
N GLN A 841 5.90 -8.78 5.25
CA GLN A 841 5.47 -9.93 4.44
C GLN A 841 6.56 -10.98 4.31
N GLU A 842 7.83 -10.57 4.18
CA GLU A 842 8.97 -11.50 4.09
C GLU A 842 9.18 -12.27 5.42
N ALA A 843 9.02 -11.59 6.55
CA ALA A 843 9.09 -12.20 7.88
C ALA A 843 7.82 -12.98 8.25
N ARG A 844 6.76 -12.90 7.42
CA ARG A 844 5.41 -13.45 7.67
C ARG A 844 4.84 -12.97 9.00
N GLU A 845 5.18 -11.75 9.38
CA GLU A 845 4.70 -11.11 10.60
C GLU A 845 3.43 -10.33 10.32
N GLN A 846 2.44 -10.53 11.19
CA GLN A 846 1.13 -9.90 11.08
C GLN A 846 0.90 -8.98 12.27
N ILE A 847 0.27 -7.85 12.01
CA ILE A 847 -0.08 -6.88 13.03
C ILE A 847 -1.57 -6.98 13.33
N GLY A 848 -1.91 -7.03 14.62
CA GLY A 848 -3.29 -6.86 15.07
C GLY A 848 -3.71 -5.40 14.98
N LEU A 849 -4.60 -5.10 14.04
CA LEU A 849 -5.23 -3.79 13.86
C LEU A 849 -6.48 -3.71 14.73
N ASN A 850 -6.51 -2.78 15.69
CA ASN A 850 -7.74 -2.49 16.42
C ASN A 850 -8.59 -1.55 15.56
N VAL A 851 -9.68 -2.07 15.00
CA VAL A 851 -10.58 -1.35 14.11
C VAL A 851 -11.80 -0.91 14.90
N TYR A 852 -12.06 0.39 14.85
CA TYR A 852 -13.23 1.03 15.46
C TYR A 852 -14.10 1.62 14.36
N VAL A 853 -15.30 1.08 14.20
CA VAL A 853 -16.25 1.52 13.17
C VAL A 853 -17.31 2.42 13.81
N TRP A 854 -17.33 3.67 13.36
CA TRP A 854 -18.26 4.69 13.77
C TRP A 854 -19.67 4.43 13.19
N PRO A 855 -20.74 5.05 13.74
CA PRO A 855 -22.11 4.86 13.24
C PRO A 855 -22.35 5.31 11.80
N ASP A 856 -21.53 6.22 11.29
CA ASP A 856 -21.53 6.71 9.91
C ASP A 856 -20.78 5.76 8.95
N GLY A 857 -20.17 4.69 9.46
CA GLY A 857 -19.45 3.69 8.67
C GLY A 857 -17.94 3.95 8.55
N ASP A 858 -17.46 5.10 9.02
CA ASP A 858 -16.04 5.43 9.03
C ASP A 858 -15.26 4.53 10.00
N ARG A 859 -13.97 4.35 9.71
CA ARG A 859 -13.09 3.49 10.50
C ARG A 859 -11.96 4.30 11.11
N SER A 860 -11.71 4.09 12.39
CA SER A 860 -10.48 4.50 13.07
C SER A 860 -9.69 3.25 13.42
N VAL A 861 -8.44 3.19 12.97
CA VAL A 861 -7.59 2.02 13.12
C VAL A 861 -6.40 2.38 13.99
N THR A 862 -6.14 1.60 15.03
CA THR A 862 -4.98 1.77 15.90
C THR A 862 -4.18 0.49 16.02
N TYR A 863 -2.86 0.59 15.96
CA TYR A 863 -1.99 -0.57 16.07
C TYR A 863 -0.59 -0.17 16.51
N LEU A 864 0.16 -1.17 17.00
CA LEU A 864 1.54 -1.03 17.42
C LEU A 864 2.43 -1.73 16.40
N ARG A 865 3.44 -1.04 15.90
CA ARG A 865 4.43 -1.58 14.97
C ARG A 865 5.81 -1.09 15.35
N ASP A 866 6.76 -2.01 15.53
CA ASP A 866 8.15 -1.70 15.93
C ASP A 866 8.23 -0.83 17.20
N GLY A 867 7.31 -1.07 18.15
CA GLY A 867 7.19 -0.27 19.38
C GLY A 867 6.59 1.13 19.18
N ILE A 868 6.16 1.47 17.97
CA ILE A 868 5.57 2.76 17.60
C ILE A 868 4.07 2.60 17.36
N TRP A 869 3.26 3.36 18.08
CA TRP A 869 1.82 3.38 17.86
C TRP A 869 1.46 4.15 16.59
N ARG A 870 0.43 3.68 15.89
CA ARG A 870 -0.16 4.32 14.73
C ARG A 870 -1.67 4.49 14.91
N LEU A 871 -2.18 5.62 14.42
CA LEU A 871 -3.60 5.94 14.30
C LEU A 871 -3.87 6.30 12.83
N ASN A 872 -4.67 5.50 12.13
CA ASN A 872 -4.93 5.65 10.70
C ASN A 872 -3.64 5.82 9.87
N GLU A 873 -2.70 4.91 10.07
CA GLU A 873 -1.33 4.89 9.50
C GLU A 873 -0.36 5.97 10.01
N VAL A 874 -0.85 6.95 10.77
CA VAL A 874 -0.04 8.07 11.24
C VAL A 874 0.63 7.69 12.56
N ARG A 875 1.96 7.85 12.63
CA ARG A 875 2.73 7.69 13.87
C ARG A 875 2.16 8.60 14.97
N THR A 876 1.81 8.01 16.10
CA THR A 876 1.36 8.70 17.31
C THR A 876 2.28 8.34 18.47
N ASP A 877 2.31 9.20 19.48
CA ASP A 877 2.88 8.86 20.78
C ASP A 877 2.12 7.70 21.42
N ASN A 878 2.72 7.13 22.48
CA ASN A 878 2.07 6.10 23.29
C ASN A 878 0.67 6.55 23.75
N PRO A 879 -0.34 5.68 23.64
CA PRO A 879 -1.68 6.04 24.05
C PRO A 879 -1.70 6.35 25.54
N VAL A 880 -2.40 7.43 25.88
CA VAL A 880 -2.68 7.77 27.28
C VAL A 880 -3.85 6.90 27.71
N SER A 881 -3.61 6.02 28.68
CA SER A 881 -4.66 5.22 29.30
C SER A 881 -5.11 5.89 30.60
N ASP A 882 -6.42 6.01 30.80
CA ASP A 882 -7.03 6.21 32.11
C ASP A 882 -7.73 4.92 32.57
N ALA A 883 -8.46 4.95 33.69
CA ALA A 883 -9.02 3.74 34.31
C ALA A 883 -10.03 2.99 33.43
N GLN A 884 -10.60 3.61 32.38
CA GLN A 884 -11.61 3.00 31.52
C GLN A 884 -11.41 3.27 30.02
N SER A 885 -10.57 4.24 29.65
CA SER A 885 -10.39 4.68 28.28
C SER A 885 -8.93 4.74 27.84
N ARG A 886 -8.71 4.57 26.54
CA ARG A 886 -7.40 4.64 25.90
C ARG A 886 -7.42 5.67 24.78
N CYS A 887 -6.48 6.60 24.79
CA CYS A 887 -6.46 7.77 23.90
C CYS A 887 -5.18 7.89 23.07
N TRP A 888 -5.31 8.05 21.75
CA TRP A 888 -4.20 8.28 20.81
C TRP A 888 -4.24 9.71 20.28
N LEU A 889 -3.08 10.38 20.21
CA LEU A 889 -2.97 11.74 19.67
C LEU A 889 -2.74 11.68 18.16
N ASN A 890 -3.64 12.26 17.38
CA ASN A 890 -3.40 12.44 15.96
C ASN A 890 -2.48 13.66 15.77
N PRO A 891 -1.24 13.51 15.25
CA PRO A 891 -0.33 14.64 15.09
C PRO A 891 -0.75 15.58 13.96
N ILE A 892 -1.64 15.14 13.05
CA ILE A 892 -2.16 15.97 11.95
C ILE A 892 -3.24 16.91 12.48
N SER A 893 -4.24 16.38 13.16
CA SER A 893 -5.36 17.20 13.67
C SER A 893 -5.10 17.79 15.06
N THR A 894 -4.06 17.34 15.76
CA THR A 894 -3.77 17.62 17.19
C THR A 894 -4.84 17.14 18.17
N ARG A 895 -5.87 16.46 17.68
CA ARG A 895 -6.97 15.89 18.46
C ARG A 895 -6.62 14.50 18.97
N ARG A 896 -7.29 14.07 20.04
CA ARG A 896 -7.17 12.72 20.59
C ARG A 896 -8.36 11.87 20.20
N PHE A 897 -8.11 10.69 19.65
CA PHE A 897 -9.11 9.64 19.51
C PHE A 897 -9.06 8.77 20.77
N CYS A 898 -10.18 8.64 21.47
CA CYS A 898 -10.28 7.88 22.72
C CYS A 898 -11.33 6.78 22.59
N VAL A 899 -11.06 5.62 23.19
CA VAL A 899 -11.98 4.48 23.19
C VAL A 899 -12.19 3.98 24.60
N THR A 900 -13.44 3.74 24.96
CA THR A 900 -13.87 3.03 26.17
C THR A 900 -14.54 1.74 25.73
N MET A 901 -14.04 0.58 26.16
CA MET A 901 -14.68 -0.70 25.83
C MET A 901 -15.98 -0.84 26.63
N GLY A 902 -17.05 -1.32 26.00
CA GLY A 902 -18.29 -1.62 26.70
C GLY A 902 -18.07 -2.80 27.64
N GLY A 903 -18.29 -2.59 28.95
CA GLY A 903 -18.36 -3.70 29.89
C GLY A 903 -19.63 -4.52 29.63
N ASN A 904 -19.49 -5.85 29.55
CA ASN A 904 -20.63 -6.76 29.67
C ASN A 904 -21.27 -6.69 31.05
#